data_AF-A0A6N2TWP1-F1
#
_entry.id   AF-A0A6N2TWP1-F1
#
_cell.length_a   1.000
_cell.length_b   1.000
_cell.length_c   1.000
_cell.angle_alpha   90.00
_cell.angle_beta   90.00
_cell.angle_gamma   90.00
#
_symmetry.space_group_name_H-M   'P 1'
#
loop_
_entity.id
_entity.type
_entity.pdbx_description
1 polymer ?
#
loop_
_entity_poly.entity_id
_entity_poly.type
_entity_poly.pdbx_seq_one_letter_code
_entity_poly.pdbx_strand_id
1 'polypeptide(L)'
;MRDKKITAVLMSVFMMLSLLPSTVFAAAVTALEGNLKIQGTAAVGEKLSADLKEVKPEGLSEDGISYIWSRKASADTENKNLKEISKEKTYTLTQEDLGSKIVLVITGLEDKGFSGTLKAETGEVTEAPSDTSSQENETADTQTEDTEVQPQETPEQSQETAEVPEEEVLEPIPETETEEFIEEVPETEESYEDLPHTEDSEDTSEEAGSEAMDGIPAAQEDGTVSEEDTTGTSEEDLLEDQILIPDDPSDTEEAGSESVDGIPQAQPDDPSQDEAMETPGEENGNGDSGETPETNMPAAEIVGNDVLDFGTLTVSQLAENPVQYITIKNTGNVPLNFIPIDETTSPYFAGNDIGTLESQQEITVAIWPRETLAPNSYSDTQIEYQTVEGVTVSFTVNMELTEDSVTTPTEPSLKLDKTELLFESKESQTVIITNSSDADITLKASTANGYVIAVPDGEVIVPAGGTQEFTITLSDTLEAGREYTDTVTFTDTANEENKVAVSVRAVVPIEPEKSDVAADKSDLDFGTVIEGYAQASGSQTVNLKNNGKGAAALSAPVSQNGEAKYFDVALDKTDLPAGETAILTVVPKTGLTAESYSESFTVTDQTTGNKIVVTARMTVAPVKHSLSASVSKLEFAAVKKGYGQIEAQQITVTNNGNVAETLVQPSGGNFEVSQVEASALTVQPGGSVSFTVRPKTGLDVNTYQETLKIASQAAEVSVALAFQVIKGTATINKIETPKAIKGLPNGTKKNAKAMGLPSVVVIGTSSGSMNASVAWDVENCGYDPSSTQEQTFTVKGKVKLPEGVDNNNNLTLATTIQVNVKGYTPKLASAEDNKVTGIEYNGVYTTQSKISFTAVGAGMDNAAPRTGDTRYLPVTWNVINTYNLKPDSYSASFGMAKSGDYTLKVNFQLQTYDGKNWKSEEKYDTRKVPFTISKAKVTAPGQNLTPAANRRNAVKTGDDTPIAGFVIILVVAVAAIAGVIIYRRKK
;
A
#
# COMPACT_ATOMS: atom_id res chain seq x y z
N MET A 1 50.10 7.97 24.14
CA MET A 1 51.02 8.16 23.00
C MET A 1 50.52 7.30 21.87
N ARG A 2 50.58 7.77 20.60
CA ARG A 2 49.75 7.26 19.48
C ARG A 2 48.27 7.63 19.72
N ASP A 3 47.50 8.23 18.80
CA ASP A 3 47.77 8.59 17.41
C ASP A 3 47.43 10.05 17.09
N LYS A 4 48.43 10.81 16.60
CA LYS A 4 48.30 12.20 16.09
C LYS A 4 49.30 12.50 14.96
N LYS A 5 49.40 11.61 13.96
CA LYS A 5 50.35 11.76 12.83
C LYS A 5 49.82 11.39 11.42
N ILE A 6 48.51 11.20 11.24
CA ILE A 6 47.91 10.89 9.92
C ILE A 6 47.06 12.06 9.39
N THR A 7 46.22 12.68 10.22
CA THR A 7 45.30 13.77 9.83
C THR A 7 45.98 14.99 9.21
N ALA A 8 47.23 15.28 9.60
CA ALA A 8 47.96 16.46 9.18
C ALA A 8 48.54 16.40 7.74
N VAL A 9 48.58 15.21 7.11
CA VAL A 9 49.20 15.04 5.78
C VAL A 9 48.19 15.13 4.64
N LEU A 10 46.93 14.70 4.84
CA LEU A 10 45.90 14.81 3.79
C LEU A 10 45.46 16.27 3.56
N MET A 11 45.30 17.08 4.61
CA MET A 11 44.89 18.49 4.43
C MET A 11 45.94 19.34 3.71
N SER A 12 47.24 19.05 3.86
CA SER A 12 48.30 19.77 3.12
C SER A 12 48.31 19.48 1.63
N VAL A 13 47.81 18.33 1.18
CA VAL A 13 47.72 17.97 -0.25
C VAL A 13 46.54 18.69 -0.91
N PHE A 14 45.40 18.80 -0.22
CA PHE A 14 44.23 19.51 -0.74
C PHE A 14 44.42 21.03 -0.85
N MET A 15 45.16 21.66 0.08
CA MET A 15 45.40 23.11 0.04
C MET A 15 46.48 23.58 -0.96
N MET A 16 47.20 22.67 -1.64
CA MET A 16 48.20 23.06 -2.65
C MET A 16 47.74 22.91 -4.12
N LEU A 17 46.52 22.40 -4.38
CA LEU A 17 45.94 22.46 -5.73
C LEU A 17 45.07 23.70 -6.00
N SER A 18 44.70 24.47 -4.98
CA SER A 18 43.80 25.64 -5.11
C SER A 18 44.46 26.95 -5.59
N LEU A 19 45.74 26.91 -5.98
CA LEU A 19 46.52 28.09 -6.40
C LEU A 19 47.09 27.98 -7.82
N LEU A 20 46.35 27.33 -8.72
CA LEU A 20 46.47 27.56 -10.16
C LEU A 20 45.38 28.56 -10.59
N PRO A 21 45.72 29.66 -11.30
CA PRO A 21 44.73 30.56 -11.88
C PRO A 21 44.10 29.90 -13.13
N SER A 22 43.24 28.91 -12.91
CA SER A 22 42.40 28.34 -13.95
C SER A 22 41.36 29.38 -14.37
N THR A 23 41.64 30.10 -15.46
CA THR A 23 40.66 30.93 -16.16
C THR A 23 39.65 30.02 -16.86
N VAL A 24 38.76 29.41 -16.08
CA VAL A 24 37.58 28.73 -16.58
C VAL A 24 36.74 29.79 -17.26
N PHE A 25 36.46 29.62 -18.55
CA PHE A 25 35.42 30.40 -19.21
C PHE A 25 34.10 30.02 -18.55
N ALA A 26 33.46 30.97 -17.87
CA ALA A 26 32.09 30.79 -17.42
C ALA A 26 31.22 30.52 -18.66
N ALA A 27 30.66 29.32 -18.75
CA ALA A 27 29.55 29.08 -19.65
C ALA A 27 28.40 29.98 -19.22
N ALA A 28 27.65 30.53 -20.17
CA ALA A 28 26.50 31.36 -19.86
C ALA A 28 25.40 30.47 -19.25
N VAL A 29 25.21 30.53 -17.94
CA VAL A 29 24.05 29.92 -17.28
C VAL A 29 22.78 30.57 -17.83
N THR A 30 21.81 29.74 -18.22
CA THR A 30 20.54 30.20 -18.79
C THR A 30 19.49 30.27 -17.68
N ALA A 31 18.87 31.43 -17.52
CA ALA A 31 17.80 31.61 -16.54
C ALA A 31 16.53 30.86 -16.98
N LEU A 32 15.83 30.25 -16.03
CA LEU A 32 14.50 29.71 -16.22
C LEU A 32 13.50 30.87 -16.36
N GLU A 33 12.83 30.95 -17.50
CA GLU A 33 11.81 31.96 -17.80
C GLU A 33 10.51 31.28 -18.30
N GLY A 34 9.40 32.03 -18.35
CA GLY A 34 8.11 31.53 -18.85
C GLY A 34 7.15 31.06 -17.74
N ASN A 35 6.15 30.27 -18.11
CA ASN A 35 5.08 29.82 -17.20
C ASN A 35 5.30 28.36 -16.80
N LEU A 36 5.33 28.09 -15.49
CA LEU A 36 5.19 26.74 -14.96
C LEU A 36 3.70 26.41 -14.77
N LYS A 37 3.30 25.19 -15.15
CA LYS A 37 1.97 24.64 -14.82
C LYS A 37 2.15 23.28 -14.14
N ILE A 38 1.10 22.80 -13.49
CA ILE A 38 1.04 21.45 -12.90
C ILE A 38 0.09 20.62 -13.79
N GLN A 39 0.47 19.39 -14.13
CA GLN A 39 -0.42 18.39 -14.74
C GLN A 39 -0.94 17.44 -13.65
N GLY A 40 -2.09 16.81 -13.89
CA GLY A 40 -2.81 15.98 -12.93
C GLY A 40 -3.98 16.71 -12.27
N THR A 41 -4.98 15.95 -11.82
CA THR A 41 -6.18 16.49 -11.17
C THR A 41 -5.91 16.72 -9.69
N ALA A 42 -6.50 17.77 -9.10
CA ALA A 42 -6.40 18.05 -7.67
C ALA A 42 -7.39 17.20 -6.84
N ALA A 43 -7.22 15.87 -6.86
CA ALA A 43 -8.03 14.93 -6.08
C ALA A 43 -7.14 13.94 -5.32
N VAL A 44 -7.56 13.44 -4.16
CA VAL A 44 -6.78 12.45 -3.40
C VAL A 44 -6.55 11.18 -4.25
N GLY A 45 -5.33 10.65 -4.23
CA GLY A 45 -4.89 9.51 -5.03
C GLY A 45 -4.29 9.88 -6.39
N GLU A 46 -4.59 11.06 -6.92
CA GLU A 46 -4.10 11.51 -8.22
C GLU A 46 -2.62 11.93 -8.22
N LYS A 47 -1.98 11.82 -9.38
CA LYS A 47 -0.54 12.05 -9.54
C LYS A 47 -0.26 13.38 -10.25
N LEU A 48 0.43 14.27 -9.54
CA LEU A 48 0.85 15.59 -10.03
C LEU A 48 2.26 15.55 -10.63
N SER A 49 2.46 16.30 -11.72
CA SER A 49 3.77 16.52 -12.36
C SER A 49 3.93 17.96 -12.87
N ALA A 50 5.13 18.34 -13.29
CA ALA A 50 5.42 19.66 -13.87
C ALA A 50 5.11 19.68 -15.38
N ASP A 51 4.35 20.66 -15.87
CA ASP A 51 4.36 20.97 -17.31
C ASP A 51 5.47 21.98 -17.62
N LEU A 52 6.46 21.53 -18.40
CA LEU A 52 7.62 22.34 -18.82
C LEU A 52 7.46 22.92 -20.23
N LYS A 53 6.34 22.71 -20.94
CA LYS A 53 6.15 23.17 -22.34
C LYS A 53 6.20 24.69 -22.52
N GLU A 54 5.82 25.44 -21.48
CA GLU A 54 5.87 26.91 -21.46
C GLU A 54 7.08 27.48 -20.67
N VAL A 55 8.00 26.61 -20.22
CA VAL A 55 9.25 26.97 -19.55
C VAL A 55 10.37 27.08 -20.59
N LYS A 56 11.22 28.09 -20.44
CA LYS A 56 12.36 28.36 -21.33
C LYS A 56 13.70 28.16 -20.63
N PRO A 57 14.75 27.70 -21.34
CA PRO A 57 14.77 27.38 -22.77
C PRO A 57 13.97 26.12 -23.14
N GLU A 58 13.37 26.14 -24.34
CA GLU A 58 12.59 25.02 -24.90
C GLU A 58 13.50 23.78 -25.07
N GLY A 59 13.02 22.61 -24.64
CA GLY A 59 13.84 21.38 -24.55
C GLY A 59 14.65 21.24 -23.26
N LEU A 60 14.21 21.88 -22.17
CA LEU A 60 14.79 21.76 -20.84
C LEU A 60 14.89 20.29 -20.39
N SER A 61 16.08 19.82 -20.03
CA SER A 61 16.26 18.52 -19.40
C SER A 61 15.81 18.57 -17.93
N GLU A 62 15.00 17.61 -17.51
CA GLU A 62 14.53 17.48 -16.12
C GLU A 62 15.69 17.38 -15.12
N ASP A 63 16.80 16.77 -15.52
CA ASP A 63 17.99 16.59 -14.66
C ASP A 63 18.85 17.88 -14.58
N GLY A 64 18.39 18.94 -15.26
CA GLY A 64 18.86 20.32 -15.16
C GLY A 64 18.15 21.15 -14.08
N ILE A 65 17.11 20.62 -13.46
CA ILE A 65 16.31 21.30 -12.43
C ILE A 65 16.12 20.43 -11.18
N SER A 66 15.77 21.09 -10.08
CA SER A 66 15.37 20.47 -8.82
C SER A 66 13.91 20.82 -8.52
N TYR A 67 13.19 19.89 -7.88
CA TYR A 67 11.75 19.99 -7.60
C TYR A 67 11.53 20.13 -6.09
N ILE A 68 10.58 20.97 -5.68
CA ILE A 68 10.09 21.04 -4.30
C ILE A 68 8.56 21.16 -4.35
N TRP A 69 7.88 20.18 -3.78
CA TRP A 69 6.44 20.20 -3.54
C TRP A 69 6.18 20.65 -2.10
N SER A 70 5.13 21.46 -1.90
CA SER A 70 4.75 21.96 -0.58
C SER A 70 3.23 22.08 -0.43
N ARG A 71 2.71 21.73 0.75
CA ARG A 71 1.31 21.93 1.15
C ARG A 71 1.13 23.29 1.81
N LYS A 72 0.00 23.95 1.54
CA LYS A 72 -0.51 25.11 2.29
C LYS A 72 -2.03 25.04 2.42
N ALA A 73 -2.58 25.68 3.45
CA ALA A 73 -4.02 25.87 3.55
C ALA A 73 -4.54 26.71 2.39
N SER A 74 -5.75 26.43 1.90
CA SER A 74 -6.37 27.12 0.74
C SER A 74 -6.51 28.64 0.93
N ALA A 75 -6.61 29.10 2.18
CA ALA A 75 -6.67 30.52 2.55
C ALA A 75 -5.31 31.26 2.49
N ASP A 76 -4.16 30.56 2.43
CA ASP A 76 -2.83 31.20 2.35
C ASP A 76 -2.52 31.61 0.89
N THR A 77 -3.08 32.74 0.47
CA THR A 77 -2.87 33.31 -0.87
C THR A 77 -1.46 33.88 -1.06
N GLU A 78 -0.85 34.42 0.01
CA GLU A 78 0.49 34.99 -0.01
C GLU A 78 1.61 33.93 0.08
N ASN A 79 1.26 32.65 0.22
CA ASN A 79 2.18 31.52 0.27
C ASN A 79 3.22 31.62 1.42
N LYS A 80 2.79 32.11 2.59
CA LYS A 80 3.67 32.36 3.76
C LYS A 80 3.98 31.09 4.57
N ASN A 81 3.11 30.10 4.58
CA ASN A 81 3.17 28.91 5.43
C ASN A 81 3.25 27.63 4.58
N LEU A 82 4.32 27.50 3.79
CA LEU A 82 4.60 26.31 2.99
C LEU A 82 5.21 25.20 3.88
N LYS A 83 4.52 24.06 4.02
CA LYS A 83 5.09 22.81 4.56
C LYS A 83 5.66 22.02 3.39
N GLU A 84 6.97 21.76 3.37
CA GLU A 84 7.57 20.86 2.38
C GLU A 84 7.02 19.43 2.54
N ILE A 85 6.68 18.77 1.42
CA ILE A 85 6.11 17.41 1.41
C ILE A 85 6.84 16.42 0.49
N SER A 86 7.54 16.90 -0.55
CA SER A 86 8.36 16.04 -1.43
C SER A 86 9.40 16.85 -2.21
N LYS A 87 10.47 16.19 -2.66
CA LYS A 87 11.45 16.71 -3.63
C LYS A 87 11.53 15.89 -4.93
N GLU A 88 10.62 14.93 -5.11
CA GLU A 88 10.57 14.05 -6.28
C GLU A 88 10.04 14.77 -7.53
N LYS A 89 10.32 14.22 -8.72
CA LYS A 89 9.83 14.74 -10.01
C LYS A 89 8.29 14.81 -10.10
N THR A 90 7.59 13.98 -9.32
CA THR A 90 6.13 13.88 -9.27
C THR A 90 5.65 13.68 -7.84
N TYR A 91 4.43 14.12 -7.51
CA TYR A 91 3.82 13.93 -6.20
C TYR A 91 2.43 13.30 -6.32
N THR A 92 2.16 12.24 -5.54
CA THR A 92 0.81 11.66 -5.44
C THR A 92 0.07 12.29 -4.27
N LEU A 93 -1.14 12.78 -4.50
CA LEU A 93 -1.98 13.42 -3.50
C LEU A 93 -2.47 12.42 -2.44
N THR A 94 -2.37 12.79 -1.17
CA THR A 94 -2.71 11.95 -0.02
C THR A 94 -3.92 12.50 0.73
N GLN A 95 -4.51 11.69 1.63
CA GLN A 95 -5.64 12.13 2.47
C GLN A 95 -5.27 13.32 3.38
N GLU A 96 -3.98 13.55 3.69
CA GLU A 96 -3.54 14.75 4.42
C GLU A 96 -3.62 16.05 3.59
N ASP A 97 -3.77 15.96 2.26
CA ASP A 97 -3.74 17.10 1.35
C ASP A 97 -5.14 17.63 1.01
N LEU A 98 -6.19 16.89 1.39
CA LEU A 98 -7.60 17.26 1.24
C LEU A 98 -7.89 18.64 1.88
N GLY A 99 -8.63 19.51 1.17
CA GLY A 99 -8.92 20.88 1.64
C GLY A 99 -7.67 21.77 1.77
N SER A 100 -6.54 21.36 1.19
CA SER A 100 -5.33 22.16 1.05
C SER A 100 -5.04 22.42 -0.43
N LYS A 101 -4.01 23.22 -0.68
CA LYS A 101 -3.42 23.40 -2.00
C LYS A 101 -1.97 22.94 -2.02
N ILE A 102 -1.57 22.35 -3.14
CA ILE A 102 -0.20 21.96 -3.41
C ILE A 102 0.48 23.02 -4.26
N VAL A 103 1.73 23.31 -3.91
CA VAL A 103 2.59 24.29 -4.55
C VAL A 103 3.82 23.56 -5.07
N LEU A 104 4.11 23.74 -6.35
CA LEU A 104 5.34 23.29 -6.98
C LEU A 104 6.30 24.47 -7.11
N VAL A 105 7.55 24.27 -6.73
CA VAL A 105 8.68 25.15 -7.04
C VAL A 105 9.74 24.34 -7.78
N ILE A 106 10.22 24.84 -8.91
CA ILE A 106 11.40 24.28 -9.61
C ILE A 106 12.55 25.28 -9.60
N THR A 107 13.78 24.81 -9.40
CA THR A 107 14.99 25.65 -9.38
C THR A 107 16.09 25.07 -10.27
N GLY A 108 16.67 25.90 -11.13
CA GLY A 108 17.73 25.54 -12.07
C GLY A 108 19.06 25.22 -11.38
N LEU A 109 19.73 24.18 -11.87
CA LEU A 109 21.00 23.71 -11.32
C LEU A 109 22.18 24.32 -12.08
N GLU A 110 22.99 25.13 -11.38
CA GLU A 110 24.08 25.90 -12.01
C GLU A 110 25.19 24.99 -12.58
N ASP A 111 25.44 23.81 -12.00
CA ASP A 111 26.37 22.82 -12.53
C ASP A 111 25.88 22.17 -13.84
N LYS A 112 24.59 22.30 -14.14
CA LYS A 112 23.93 21.86 -15.39
C LYS A 112 23.76 23.00 -16.40
N GLY A 113 24.14 24.23 -16.04
CA GLY A 113 24.02 25.41 -16.90
C GLY A 113 22.68 26.16 -16.79
N PHE A 114 21.85 25.86 -15.79
CA PHE A 114 20.56 26.53 -15.57
C PHE A 114 20.54 27.31 -14.25
N SER A 115 19.74 28.37 -14.15
CA SER A 115 19.60 29.15 -12.92
C SER A 115 18.21 29.78 -12.78
N GLY A 116 17.90 30.32 -11.60
CA GLY A 116 16.58 30.89 -11.30
C GLY A 116 15.54 29.85 -10.89
N THR A 117 14.32 30.32 -10.62
CA THR A 117 13.26 29.56 -9.95
C THR A 117 11.89 29.93 -10.51
N LEU A 118 11.05 28.93 -10.81
CA LEU A 118 9.66 29.08 -11.23
C LEU A 118 8.71 28.37 -10.26
N LYS A 119 7.43 28.78 -10.25
CA LYS A 119 6.43 28.33 -9.26
C LYS A 119 5.04 28.17 -9.86
N ALA A 120 4.31 27.17 -9.40
CA ALA A 120 2.91 26.91 -9.72
C ALA A 120 2.11 26.46 -8.47
N GLU A 121 0.78 26.51 -8.54
CA GLU A 121 -0.16 26.19 -7.44
C GLU A 121 -1.38 25.44 -8.01
N THR A 122 -1.91 24.45 -7.29
CA THR A 122 -3.10 23.69 -7.68
C THR A 122 -4.42 24.41 -7.37
N GLY A 123 -5.53 23.83 -7.84
CA GLY A 123 -6.82 23.98 -7.17
C GLY A 123 -6.77 23.46 -5.72
N GLU A 124 -7.83 23.71 -4.97
CA GLU A 124 -8.06 23.04 -3.69
C GLU A 124 -8.28 21.54 -3.93
N VAL A 125 -7.64 20.69 -3.14
CA VAL A 125 -7.70 19.23 -3.32
C VAL A 125 -9.03 18.69 -2.80
N THR A 126 -9.76 17.98 -3.66
CA THR A 126 -11.04 17.32 -3.35
C THR A 126 -10.86 15.83 -3.07
N GLU A 127 -11.92 15.18 -2.62
CA GLU A 127 -11.98 13.71 -2.59
C GLU A 127 -11.95 13.14 -4.02
N ALA A 128 -11.61 11.86 -4.13
CA ALA A 128 -11.60 11.14 -5.42
C ALA A 128 -13.03 10.98 -5.96
N PRO A 129 -13.26 11.08 -7.28
CA PRO A 129 -14.58 10.81 -7.86
C PRO A 129 -14.94 9.33 -7.67
N SER A 130 -16.05 9.07 -7.00
CA SER A 130 -16.63 7.72 -6.87
C SER A 130 -17.42 7.38 -8.13
N ASP A 131 -16.94 6.42 -8.92
CA ASP A 131 -17.67 5.91 -10.09
C ASP A 131 -19.04 5.34 -9.69
N THR A 132 -20.11 5.91 -10.24
CA THR A 132 -21.47 5.36 -10.12
C THR A 132 -22.32 5.78 -11.32
N SER A 133 -22.96 4.79 -11.94
CA SER A 133 -23.97 4.87 -13.01
C SER A 133 -23.58 5.58 -14.32
N SER A 134 -23.41 4.77 -15.36
CA SER A 134 -23.66 5.19 -16.75
C SER A 134 -25.17 5.26 -17.01
N GLN A 135 -25.67 6.36 -17.58
CA GLN A 135 -26.92 6.38 -18.35
C GLN A 135 -26.80 7.32 -19.55
N GLU A 136 -27.18 6.82 -20.72
CA GLU A 136 -27.45 7.62 -21.90
C GLU A 136 -28.85 8.24 -21.79
N ASN A 137 -29.02 9.47 -22.26
CA ASN A 137 -30.22 9.81 -23.03
C ASN A 137 -29.98 11.03 -23.93
N GLU A 138 -30.43 10.97 -25.18
CA GLU A 138 -30.51 12.14 -26.05
C GLU A 138 -31.83 12.88 -25.82
N THR A 139 -31.86 14.21 -25.93
CA THR A 139 -32.52 14.89 -27.07
C THR A 139 -32.43 16.42 -26.95
N ALA A 140 -32.60 17.09 -28.09
CA ALA A 140 -32.36 18.52 -28.29
C ALA A 140 -33.44 19.46 -27.71
N ASP A 141 -33.12 20.76 -27.62
CA ASP A 141 -33.91 21.74 -28.38
C ASP A 141 -33.12 23.00 -28.84
N THR A 142 -33.24 23.26 -30.15
CA THR A 142 -33.23 24.49 -30.98
C THR A 142 -32.41 25.78 -30.65
N GLN A 143 -31.98 26.41 -31.75
CA GLN A 143 -31.21 27.67 -31.91
C GLN A 143 -32.00 28.96 -31.59
N THR A 144 -31.29 30.10 -31.54
CA THR A 144 -31.83 31.41 -31.99
C THR A 144 -30.85 32.16 -32.91
N GLU A 145 -31.34 32.42 -34.12
CA GLU A 145 -30.92 33.35 -35.19
C GLU A 145 -30.85 34.84 -34.76
N ASP A 146 -30.32 35.83 -35.52
CA ASP A 146 -29.42 35.93 -36.72
C ASP A 146 -29.13 37.44 -37.04
N THR A 147 -28.39 37.75 -38.13
CA THR A 147 -28.12 39.07 -38.79
C THR A 147 -27.20 40.07 -38.06
N GLU A 148 -26.35 40.89 -38.70
CA GLU A 148 -26.11 41.37 -40.11
C GLU A 148 -24.58 41.42 -40.43
N VAL A 149 -23.99 41.61 -41.64
CA VAL A 149 -24.29 41.56 -43.11
C VAL A 149 -22.92 41.67 -43.88
N GLN A 150 -22.83 41.29 -45.17
CA GLN A 150 -21.63 41.47 -46.04
C GLN A 150 -21.74 42.69 -47.01
N PRO A 151 -20.67 43.12 -47.74
CA PRO A 151 -20.26 42.52 -49.06
C PRO A 151 -18.71 42.50 -49.28
N GLN A 152 -18.06 41.79 -50.22
CA GLN A 152 -18.34 41.06 -51.48
C GLN A 152 -18.29 41.82 -52.84
N GLU A 153 -17.31 41.47 -53.69
CA GLU A 153 -17.28 41.34 -55.18
C GLU A 153 -16.16 40.30 -55.53
N THR A 154 -16.13 39.40 -56.55
CA THR A 154 -16.90 39.10 -57.80
C THR A 154 -16.43 39.85 -59.07
N PRO A 155 -16.29 39.25 -60.29
CA PRO A 155 -16.25 37.84 -60.75
C PRO A 155 -14.76 37.39 -60.98
N GLU A 156 -14.17 36.79 -62.05
CA GLU A 156 -14.53 36.25 -63.39
C GLU A 156 -13.35 35.38 -63.95
N GLN A 157 -13.40 34.80 -65.17
CA GLN A 157 -13.93 33.46 -65.51
C GLN A 157 -13.69 33.13 -67.01
N SER A 158 -13.05 32.00 -67.39
CA SER A 158 -13.04 31.46 -68.78
C SER A 158 -12.58 29.98 -68.87
N GLN A 159 -13.07 29.26 -69.89
CA GLN A 159 -12.84 27.82 -70.18
C GLN A 159 -11.65 27.62 -71.17
N GLU A 160 -11.15 26.45 -71.56
CA GLU A 160 -11.73 25.11 -71.91
C GLU A 160 -10.58 24.03 -71.81
N THR A 161 -10.57 22.72 -72.19
CA THR A 161 -11.32 21.79 -73.08
C THR A 161 -11.29 20.34 -72.48
N ALA A 162 -11.71 19.31 -73.24
CA ALA A 162 -11.78 17.85 -72.93
C ALA A 162 -10.40 17.11 -73.07
N GLU A 163 -10.23 15.77 -72.93
CA GLU A 163 -11.15 14.62 -73.10
C GLU A 163 -10.65 13.32 -72.38
N VAL A 164 -11.48 12.26 -72.33
CA VAL A 164 -11.24 10.94 -71.68
C VAL A 164 -11.29 9.81 -72.73
N PRO A 165 -10.66 8.63 -72.51
CA PRO A 165 -11.43 7.39 -72.27
C PRO A 165 -10.70 6.37 -71.35
N GLU A 166 -11.23 5.22 -70.89
CA GLU A 166 -12.60 4.67 -70.72
C GLU A 166 -12.54 3.52 -69.67
N GLU A 167 -13.68 3.01 -69.20
CA GLU A 167 -13.79 1.81 -68.35
C GLU A 167 -14.06 0.55 -69.20
N GLU A 168 -13.71 -0.64 -68.69
CA GLU A 168 -14.51 -1.85 -68.94
C GLU A 168 -14.50 -2.76 -67.71
N VAL A 169 -15.66 -3.33 -67.37
CA VAL A 169 -15.92 -4.17 -66.18
C VAL A 169 -16.68 -5.42 -66.62
N LEU A 170 -16.29 -6.61 -66.15
CA LEU A 170 -17.13 -7.82 -66.17
C LEU A 170 -16.65 -8.88 -65.16
N GLU A 171 -17.60 -9.63 -64.60
CA GLU A 171 -17.44 -10.71 -63.62
C GLU A 171 -17.83 -12.10 -64.27
N PRO A 172 -17.94 -13.25 -63.55
CA PRO A 172 -16.82 -14.01 -62.97
C PRO A 172 -16.91 -15.57 -63.16
N ILE A 173 -15.83 -16.31 -62.84
CA ILE A 173 -15.70 -17.80 -62.63
C ILE A 173 -16.13 -18.75 -63.80
N PRO A 174 -15.69 -20.05 -63.90
CA PRO A 174 -15.31 -21.00 -62.82
C PRO A 174 -14.02 -21.85 -62.99
N GLU A 175 -13.88 -22.80 -62.06
CA GLU A 175 -12.89 -23.86 -61.79
C GLU A 175 -12.29 -24.64 -63.00
N THR A 176 -11.02 -25.08 -62.87
CA THR A 176 -10.59 -26.51 -62.96
C THR A 176 -9.10 -26.70 -62.56
N GLU A 177 -8.64 -27.95 -62.47
CA GLU A 177 -7.36 -28.38 -61.86
C GLU A 177 -6.17 -28.56 -62.84
N THR A 178 -4.96 -28.68 -62.27
CA THR A 178 -3.75 -29.43 -62.72
C THR A 178 -3.44 -29.68 -64.21
N GLU A 179 -2.19 -29.39 -64.62
CA GLU A 179 -1.20 -30.45 -64.99
C GLU A 179 0.27 -29.93 -65.04
N GLU A 180 1.21 -30.80 -65.44
CA GLU A 180 2.67 -30.66 -65.28
C GLU A 180 3.45 -30.21 -66.56
N PHE A 181 4.76 -30.55 -66.62
CA PHE A 181 5.78 -30.33 -67.67
C PHE A 181 6.31 -28.89 -67.83
N ILE A 182 7.60 -28.56 -67.62
CA ILE A 182 8.93 -29.19 -67.91
C ILE A 182 9.39 -28.99 -69.36
N GLU A 183 10.39 -28.11 -69.54
CA GLU A 183 11.39 -28.21 -70.62
C GLU A 183 12.75 -27.61 -70.16
N GLU A 184 13.72 -28.54 -70.00
CA GLU A 184 15.19 -28.53 -70.14
C GLU A 184 16.00 -27.20 -70.32
N VAL A 185 17.09 -26.92 -69.57
CA VAL A 185 18.45 -27.57 -69.53
C VAL A 185 19.26 -27.24 -70.81
N PRO A 186 20.50 -26.66 -70.74
CA PRO A 186 21.67 -27.39 -70.23
C PRO A 186 22.85 -26.63 -69.54
N GLU A 187 23.61 -27.40 -68.71
CA GLU A 187 25.10 -27.42 -68.53
C GLU A 187 25.88 -26.14 -68.12
N THR A 188 27.01 -26.16 -67.38
CA THR A 188 27.98 -27.16 -66.82
C THR A 188 28.43 -26.67 -65.40
N GLU A 189 29.35 -27.22 -64.58
CA GLU A 189 30.44 -28.22 -64.65
C GLU A 189 30.38 -29.23 -63.45
N GLU A 190 31.43 -30.04 -63.20
CA GLU A 190 31.48 -31.11 -62.17
C GLU A 190 32.44 -30.84 -60.98
N SER A 191 32.29 -31.61 -59.88
CA SER A 191 33.40 -32.03 -59.00
C SER A 191 32.99 -33.23 -58.12
N TYR A 192 33.75 -34.34 -58.14
CA TYR A 192 33.50 -35.56 -57.35
C TYR A 192 34.42 -35.68 -56.11
N GLU A 193 33.90 -36.29 -55.04
CA GLU A 193 34.50 -37.35 -54.18
C GLU A 193 33.52 -37.58 -53.01
N ASP A 194 32.68 -38.62 -52.94
CA ASP A 194 32.83 -40.09 -52.90
C ASP A 194 32.52 -40.64 -51.48
N LEU A 195 32.16 -41.93 -51.40
CA LEU A 195 31.27 -42.56 -50.41
C LEU A 195 32.06 -43.54 -49.48
N PRO A 196 31.49 -44.23 -48.44
CA PRO A 196 30.31 -45.09 -48.56
C PRO A 196 29.33 -45.24 -47.38
N HIS A 197 28.14 -45.75 -47.74
CA HIS A 197 27.13 -46.38 -46.88
C HIS A 197 27.48 -47.85 -46.52
N THR A 198 26.79 -48.38 -45.51
CA THR A 198 26.07 -49.68 -45.50
C THR A 198 24.98 -49.54 -44.40
N GLU A 199 23.69 -49.82 -44.62
CA GLU A 199 23.01 -51.13 -44.79
C GLU A 199 23.05 -52.00 -43.50
N ASP A 200 22.02 -52.73 -43.05
CA ASP A 200 20.54 -52.71 -43.26
C ASP A 200 19.88 -53.67 -42.19
N SER A 201 18.56 -53.94 -42.02
CA SER A 201 17.29 -53.61 -42.73
C SER A 201 16.08 -53.58 -41.73
N GLU A 202 14.83 -53.50 -42.24
CA GLU A 202 13.55 -54.19 -41.86
C GLU A 202 13.31 -54.81 -40.44
N ASP A 203 12.08 -55.11 -39.94
CA ASP A 203 10.68 -54.65 -40.12
C ASP A 203 9.78 -55.45 -39.10
N THR A 204 8.46 -55.20 -39.03
CA THR A 204 7.37 -56.07 -38.49
C THR A 204 7.14 -56.23 -36.96
N SER A 205 6.18 -55.42 -36.44
CA SER A 205 4.87 -55.80 -35.84
C SER A 205 4.65 -56.71 -34.59
N GLU A 206 3.49 -56.43 -33.95
CA GLU A 206 2.62 -57.26 -33.06
C GLU A 206 2.66 -57.07 -31.52
N GLU A 207 1.59 -57.54 -30.86
CA GLU A 207 0.90 -56.90 -29.71
C GLU A 207 1.13 -57.51 -28.30
N ALA A 208 1.05 -56.61 -27.31
CA ALA A 208 0.28 -56.66 -26.05
C ALA A 208 0.34 -57.81 -25.01
N GLY A 209 0.15 -57.38 -23.74
CA GLY A 209 -0.22 -58.20 -22.56
C GLY A 209 0.95 -58.54 -21.61
N SER A 210 0.80 -58.63 -20.28
CA SER A 210 -0.15 -58.09 -19.27
C SER A 210 0.28 -58.61 -17.88
N GLU A 211 -0.37 -58.17 -16.77
CA GLU A 211 -0.27 -58.74 -15.39
C GLU A 211 1.06 -58.49 -14.61
N ALA A 212 1.15 -58.51 -13.26
CA ALA A 212 0.20 -58.25 -12.15
C ALA A 212 0.98 -58.09 -10.80
N MET A 213 0.27 -57.83 -9.68
CA MET A 213 0.81 -57.77 -8.28
C MET A 213 1.10 -59.20 -7.72
N ASP A 214 1.61 -59.48 -6.50
CA ASP A 214 1.60 -58.78 -5.19
C ASP A 214 2.62 -59.41 -4.18
N GLY A 215 2.83 -58.85 -2.97
CA GLY A 215 3.35 -59.60 -1.79
C GLY A 215 4.36 -58.91 -0.81
N ILE A 216 4.11 -59.03 0.50
CA ILE A 216 4.82 -58.42 1.68
C ILE A 216 4.74 -59.39 2.92
N PRO A 217 5.31 -59.17 4.16
CA PRO A 217 5.70 -57.93 4.88
C PRO A 217 6.94 -58.03 5.86
N ALA A 218 7.01 -57.13 6.87
CA ALA A 218 7.66 -57.23 8.21
C ALA A 218 9.19 -56.95 8.37
N ALA A 219 9.70 -56.34 9.48
CA ALA A 219 9.12 -55.55 10.61
C ALA A 219 10.23 -54.88 11.51
N GLN A 220 9.83 -53.93 12.40
CA GLN A 220 10.56 -53.38 13.60
C GLN A 220 11.85 -52.52 13.34
N GLU A 221 12.33 -51.59 14.20
CA GLU A 221 11.91 -51.05 15.54
C GLU A 221 12.49 -49.64 15.87
N ASP A 222 11.80 -48.90 16.77
CA ASP A 222 12.24 -47.88 17.79
C ASP A 222 13.14 -46.63 17.44
N GLY A 223 13.16 -45.58 18.30
CA GLY A 223 14.14 -44.46 18.18
C GLY A 223 13.92 -43.04 18.77
N THR A 224 13.24 -42.84 19.91
CA THR A 224 13.31 -41.66 20.86
C THR A 224 13.87 -40.24 20.50
N VAL A 225 13.01 -39.22 20.62
CA VAL A 225 13.08 -37.96 21.43
C VAL A 225 14.42 -37.25 21.82
N SER A 226 14.50 -35.93 21.57
CA SER A 226 15.00 -34.82 22.45
C SER A 226 14.71 -33.45 21.78
N GLU A 227 14.03 -32.44 22.36
CA GLU A 227 14.44 -31.52 23.46
C GLU A 227 15.66 -30.63 23.11
N GLU A 228 15.77 -29.33 23.44
CA GLU A 228 14.86 -28.26 23.91
C GLU A 228 15.63 -26.90 23.84
N ASP A 229 14.97 -25.72 23.86
CA ASP A 229 15.21 -24.57 24.80
C ASP A 229 14.27 -23.37 24.49
N THR A 230 14.27 -22.32 25.34
CA THR A 230 13.14 -21.38 25.56
C THR A 230 13.59 -19.91 25.83
N THR A 231 12.79 -19.12 26.59
CA THR A 231 12.86 -17.66 26.90
C THR A 231 12.45 -16.71 25.75
N GLY A 232 11.76 -15.56 25.95
CA GLY A 232 11.33 -14.81 27.15
C GLY A 232 11.99 -13.40 27.21
N THR A 233 11.41 -12.29 27.73
CA THR A 233 10.10 -11.94 28.33
C THR A 233 10.00 -10.39 28.47
N SER A 234 8.81 -9.76 28.28
CA SER A 234 8.34 -8.45 28.87
C SER A 234 7.04 -7.99 28.15
N GLU A 235 5.89 -7.63 28.75
CA GLU A 235 5.58 -6.64 29.83
C GLU A 235 5.72 -5.18 29.33
N GLU A 236 4.81 -4.21 29.53
CA GLU A 236 3.57 -4.04 30.36
C GLU A 236 2.38 -3.55 29.45
N ASP A 237 1.10 -3.91 29.66
CA ASP A 237 0.07 -3.29 30.55
C ASP A 237 -0.18 -1.77 30.25
N LEU A 238 -1.39 -1.18 30.14
CA LEU A 238 -2.76 -1.32 30.72
C LEU A 238 -3.82 -0.87 29.64
N LEU A 239 -5.18 -0.93 29.73
CA LEU A 239 -6.23 -1.44 30.66
C LEU A 239 -7.62 -1.51 29.93
N GLU A 240 -8.70 -1.85 30.65
CA GLU A 240 -10.16 -1.80 30.32
C GLU A 240 -10.67 -2.81 29.24
N ASP A 241 -11.83 -3.50 29.39
CA ASP A 241 -12.94 -3.31 30.35
C ASP A 241 -13.57 -4.65 30.89
N GLN A 242 -14.42 -4.51 31.92
CA GLN A 242 -14.97 -5.47 32.88
C GLN A 242 -15.62 -6.79 32.36
N ILE A 243 -15.30 -7.92 33.00
CA ILE A 243 -16.29 -8.93 33.49
C ILE A 243 -15.90 -9.43 34.90
N LEU A 244 -16.87 -9.45 35.81
CA LEU A 244 -16.94 -10.03 37.16
C LEU A 244 -18.38 -10.60 37.27
N ILE A 245 -18.75 -11.69 37.96
CA ILE A 245 -18.20 -12.48 39.08
C ILE A 245 -18.51 -13.99 38.80
N PRO A 246 -17.72 -14.98 39.28
CA PRO A 246 -18.07 -16.42 39.22
C PRO A 246 -19.13 -16.86 40.25
N ASP A 247 -19.52 -18.15 40.21
CA ASP A 247 -20.52 -18.78 41.10
C ASP A 247 -20.30 -18.55 42.62
N ASP A 248 -21.40 -18.35 43.33
CA ASP A 248 -21.52 -18.46 44.79
C ASP A 248 -22.67 -19.45 45.12
N PRO A 249 -22.44 -20.56 45.85
CA PRO A 249 -23.40 -21.65 46.00
C PRO A 249 -24.16 -21.64 47.34
N SER A 250 -25.05 -22.64 47.48
CA SER A 250 -25.63 -23.20 48.71
C SER A 250 -26.90 -22.58 49.31
N ASP A 251 -27.79 -23.47 49.74
CA ASP A 251 -28.85 -23.20 50.72
C ASP A 251 -28.22 -22.87 52.09
N THR A 252 -28.94 -22.10 52.91
CA THR A 252 -28.88 -22.29 54.37
C THR A 252 -30.16 -21.80 55.03
N GLU A 253 -30.93 -22.74 55.58
CA GLU A 253 -31.83 -22.47 56.69
C GLU A 253 -31.06 -22.57 58.02
N GLU A 254 -31.66 -22.00 59.06
CA GLU A 254 -31.24 -22.05 60.47
C GLU A 254 -29.91 -21.37 60.89
N ALA A 255 -30.06 -20.39 61.78
CA ALA A 255 -29.29 -20.34 63.01
C ALA A 255 -30.31 -20.15 64.17
N GLY A 256 -30.42 -20.99 65.20
CA GLY A 256 -29.69 -22.22 65.54
C GLY A 256 -28.92 -22.10 66.86
N SER A 257 -28.80 -23.20 67.63
CA SER A 257 -27.66 -23.42 68.55
C SER A 257 -27.66 -24.82 69.21
N GLU A 258 -26.45 -25.41 69.28
CA GLU A 258 -25.97 -26.41 70.26
C GLU A 258 -26.58 -27.85 70.31
N SER A 259 -25.76 -28.83 69.86
CA SER A 259 -25.22 -29.96 70.69
C SER A 259 -26.16 -31.16 71.05
N VAL A 260 -25.78 -32.46 71.01
CA VAL A 260 -24.58 -33.24 70.57
C VAL A 260 -24.93 -34.76 70.50
N ASP A 261 -24.24 -35.54 69.65
CA ASP A 261 -24.10 -37.03 69.63
C ASP A 261 -25.39 -37.91 69.65
N GLY A 262 -25.21 -39.25 69.62
CA GLY A 262 -26.31 -40.22 69.71
C GLY A 262 -25.88 -41.68 69.97
N ILE A 263 -26.89 -42.54 70.21
CA ILE A 263 -26.82 -44.02 70.37
C ILE A 263 -26.12 -44.51 71.68
N PRO A 264 -26.71 -45.42 72.51
CA PRO A 264 -28.12 -45.77 72.73
C PRO A 264 -28.51 -46.02 74.23
N GLN A 265 -29.76 -46.46 74.46
CA GLN A 265 -30.28 -47.27 75.60
C GLN A 265 -30.51 -46.66 77.00
N ALA A 266 -31.52 -47.28 77.66
CA ALA A 266 -31.77 -47.45 79.11
C ALA A 266 -32.78 -46.53 79.83
N GLN A 267 -33.86 -47.18 80.29
CA GLN A 267 -34.66 -46.98 81.51
C GLN A 267 -33.80 -46.69 82.79
N PRO A 268 -34.38 -46.26 83.95
CA PRO A 268 -35.80 -46.32 84.35
C PRO A 268 -36.37 -45.10 85.16
N ASP A 269 -37.58 -45.29 85.70
CA ASP A 269 -38.18 -44.75 86.95
C ASP A 269 -38.52 -43.23 87.11
N ASP A 270 -39.84 -42.96 87.13
CA ASP A 270 -40.67 -42.44 88.26
C ASP A 270 -39.89 -42.02 89.55
N PRO A 271 -40.27 -40.95 90.32
CA PRO A 271 -41.66 -40.53 90.53
C PRO A 271 -42.00 -39.04 90.85
N SER A 272 -43.32 -38.78 90.82
CA SER A 272 -44.10 -37.95 91.79
C SER A 272 -43.98 -36.41 91.90
N GLN A 273 -45.15 -35.84 92.25
CA GLN A 273 -45.45 -34.55 92.90
C GLN A 273 -45.25 -33.26 92.06
N ASP A 274 -46.27 -32.45 91.74
CA ASP A 274 -47.59 -32.11 92.34
C ASP A 274 -47.53 -31.00 93.42
N GLU A 275 -48.61 -30.22 93.51
CA GLU A 275 -48.83 -29.01 94.32
C GLU A 275 -47.91 -27.78 93.95
N ALA A 276 -48.16 -26.52 94.36
CA ALA A 276 -49.11 -26.02 95.36
C ALA A 276 -49.48 -24.51 95.20
N MET A 277 -50.57 -24.10 95.88
CA MET A 277 -50.75 -22.81 96.62
C MET A 277 -50.89 -21.48 95.84
N GLU A 278 -51.52 -20.39 96.35
CA GLU A 278 -52.15 -20.03 97.66
C GLU A 278 -53.62 -19.55 97.39
N THR A 279 -54.68 -19.65 98.23
CA THR A 279 -54.98 -19.38 99.67
C THR A 279 -54.86 -17.91 100.11
N PRO A 280 -55.86 -17.30 100.81
CA PRO A 280 -56.23 -17.54 102.24
C PRO A 280 -57.77 -17.74 102.44
N GLY A 281 -58.37 -18.00 103.63
CA GLY A 281 -58.00 -17.86 105.06
C GLY A 281 -58.79 -16.69 105.72
N GLU A 282 -59.41 -16.73 106.91
CA GLU A 282 -59.50 -17.70 108.05
C GLU A 282 -61.03 -17.87 108.45
N GLU A 283 -61.57 -18.23 109.64
CA GLU A 283 -61.12 -18.49 111.03
C GLU A 283 -62.22 -19.29 111.82
N ASN A 284 -61.85 -20.13 112.82
CA ASN A 284 -62.67 -20.64 113.98
C ASN A 284 -63.96 -21.50 113.76
N GLY A 285 -64.46 -22.30 114.74
CA GLY A 285 -63.90 -22.58 116.09
C GLY A 285 -64.79 -23.27 117.17
N ASN A 286 -65.42 -24.44 116.90
CA ASN A 286 -65.83 -25.50 117.86
C ASN A 286 -66.99 -25.30 118.91
N GLY A 287 -67.76 -26.38 119.15
CA GLY A 287 -68.61 -26.66 120.35
C GLY A 287 -70.14 -26.64 120.13
N ASP A 288 -70.97 -27.51 120.73
CA ASP A 288 -70.74 -28.73 121.54
C ASP A 288 -72.04 -29.60 121.68
N SER A 289 -71.88 -30.88 122.05
CA SER A 289 -72.81 -31.78 122.77
C SER A 289 -74.02 -32.50 122.10
N GLY A 290 -73.96 -33.85 122.11
CA GLY A 290 -75.08 -34.80 122.26
C GLY A 290 -75.82 -35.27 120.98
N GLU A 291 -76.25 -36.55 120.84
CA GLU A 291 -76.01 -37.79 121.60
C GLU A 291 -76.08 -39.03 120.67
N THR A 292 -75.39 -40.12 121.03
CA THR A 292 -75.40 -41.47 120.39
C THR A 292 -74.86 -41.60 118.96
N PRO A 293 -74.20 -42.73 118.60
CA PRO A 293 -73.66 -42.94 117.26
C PRO A 293 -74.73 -43.51 116.32
N GLU A 294 -75.10 -42.76 115.28
CA GLU A 294 -75.71 -43.36 114.11
C GLU A 294 -74.69 -44.27 113.41
N THR A 295 -75.11 -45.44 112.96
CA THR A 295 -74.30 -46.26 112.07
C THR A 295 -74.34 -45.65 110.68
N ASN A 296 -73.18 -45.25 110.14
CA ASN A 296 -73.04 -44.81 108.75
C ASN A 296 -73.69 -45.84 107.82
N MET A 297 -74.75 -45.45 107.12
CA MET A 297 -75.49 -46.30 106.21
C MET A 297 -75.61 -45.58 104.87
N PRO A 298 -74.64 -45.78 103.95
CA PRO A 298 -74.70 -45.19 102.62
C PRO A 298 -75.84 -45.85 101.83
N ALA A 299 -76.67 -45.03 101.18
CA ALA A 299 -77.81 -45.49 100.39
C ALA A 299 -78.21 -44.44 99.36
N ALA A 300 -78.66 -44.88 98.19
CA ALA A 300 -79.21 -44.01 97.15
C ALA A 300 -80.44 -44.65 96.48
N GLU A 301 -81.29 -43.82 95.88
CA GLU A 301 -82.43 -44.25 95.07
C GLU A 301 -82.63 -43.36 93.83
N ILE A 302 -83.35 -43.88 92.83
CA ILE A 302 -83.82 -43.10 91.68
C ILE A 302 -85.13 -42.40 92.07
N VAL A 303 -85.21 -41.09 91.86
CA VAL A 303 -86.40 -40.28 92.15
C VAL A 303 -87.30 -40.23 90.93
N GLY A 304 -88.24 -41.17 90.82
CA GLY A 304 -89.27 -41.19 89.79
C GLY A 304 -89.34 -42.52 89.05
N ASN A 305 -89.19 -42.46 87.73
CA ASN A 305 -89.24 -43.63 86.86
C ASN A 305 -87.82 -44.19 86.66
N ASP A 306 -87.65 -45.51 86.78
CA ASP A 306 -86.40 -46.25 86.64
C ASP A 306 -86.09 -46.69 85.19
N VAL A 307 -86.86 -46.17 84.24
CA VAL A 307 -86.65 -46.35 82.79
C VAL A 307 -86.60 -44.99 82.11
N LEU A 308 -85.54 -44.76 81.33
CA LEU A 308 -85.35 -43.62 80.44
C LEU A 308 -85.55 -44.10 78.99
N ASP A 309 -86.29 -43.38 78.16
CA ASP A 309 -86.66 -43.85 76.82
C ASP A 309 -86.57 -42.71 75.80
N PHE A 310 -85.55 -42.78 74.94
CA PHE A 310 -85.31 -41.83 73.85
C PHE A 310 -86.31 -42.00 72.70
N GLY A 311 -87.06 -43.11 72.66
CA GLY A 311 -87.94 -43.46 71.54
C GLY A 311 -87.16 -43.73 70.26
N THR A 312 -87.84 -43.54 69.12
CA THR A 312 -87.22 -43.68 67.79
C THR A 312 -86.60 -42.35 67.35
N LEU A 313 -85.27 -42.35 67.16
CA LEU A 313 -84.47 -41.26 66.61
C LEU A 313 -83.98 -41.61 65.21
N THR A 314 -83.76 -40.61 64.35
CA THR A 314 -83.02 -40.80 63.09
C THR A 314 -81.53 -40.47 63.22
N VAL A 315 -80.71 -40.86 62.23
CA VAL A 315 -79.27 -40.53 62.20
C VAL A 315 -79.03 -39.01 62.27
N SER A 316 -79.82 -38.19 61.56
CA SER A 316 -79.72 -36.73 61.67
C SER A 316 -80.13 -36.20 63.04
N GLN A 317 -81.10 -36.82 63.71
CA GLN A 317 -81.50 -36.44 65.08
C GLN A 317 -80.46 -36.85 66.14
N LEU A 318 -79.70 -37.92 65.91
CA LEU A 318 -78.57 -38.29 66.78
C LEU A 318 -77.48 -37.21 66.75
N ALA A 319 -77.23 -36.60 65.57
CA ALA A 319 -76.25 -35.52 65.40
C ALA A 319 -76.64 -34.20 66.10
N GLU A 320 -77.88 -34.04 66.56
CA GLU A 320 -78.30 -32.92 67.42
C GLU A 320 -77.95 -33.15 68.91
N ASN A 321 -77.29 -34.26 69.25
CA ASN A 321 -76.90 -34.68 70.60
C ASN A 321 -78.06 -34.64 71.62
N PRO A 322 -79.09 -35.50 71.44
CA PRO A 322 -80.28 -35.52 72.28
C PRO A 322 -79.98 -35.99 73.71
N VAL A 323 -80.47 -35.24 74.70
CA VAL A 323 -80.26 -35.49 76.14
C VAL A 323 -81.58 -35.79 76.84
N GLN A 324 -81.59 -36.80 77.70
CA GLN A 324 -82.63 -37.00 78.72
C GLN A 324 -82.05 -36.94 80.13
N TYR A 325 -82.92 -36.85 81.14
CA TYR A 325 -82.55 -36.51 82.50
C TYR A 325 -83.17 -37.47 83.52
N ILE A 326 -82.39 -37.89 84.50
CA ILE A 326 -82.83 -38.74 85.61
C ILE A 326 -82.33 -38.18 86.94
N THR A 327 -83.13 -38.30 88.01
CA THR A 327 -82.76 -37.74 89.32
C THR A 327 -82.34 -38.85 90.27
N ILE A 328 -81.17 -38.71 90.88
CA ILE A 328 -80.61 -39.62 91.88
C ILE A 328 -80.61 -38.91 93.24
N LYS A 329 -81.04 -39.63 94.29
CA LYS A 329 -81.05 -39.15 95.67
C LYS A 329 -80.09 -39.94 96.54
N ASN A 330 -79.28 -39.25 97.34
CA ASN A 330 -78.60 -39.87 98.48
C ASN A 330 -79.60 -39.95 99.65
N THR A 331 -80.12 -41.15 99.94
CA THR A 331 -81.06 -41.40 101.05
C THR A 331 -80.35 -41.85 102.34
N GLY A 332 -79.05 -42.08 102.29
CA GLY A 332 -78.21 -42.38 103.45
C GLY A 332 -77.98 -41.18 104.37
N ASN A 333 -77.17 -41.40 105.41
CA ASN A 333 -76.74 -40.37 106.37
C ASN A 333 -75.26 -39.96 106.22
N VAL A 334 -74.63 -40.32 105.10
CA VAL A 334 -73.24 -39.97 104.75
C VAL A 334 -73.17 -39.51 103.30
N PRO A 335 -72.18 -38.69 102.90
CA PRO A 335 -71.94 -38.35 101.50
C PRO A 335 -71.63 -39.59 100.66
N LEU A 336 -71.92 -39.53 99.36
CA LEU A 336 -71.61 -40.58 98.38
C LEU A 336 -70.71 -40.02 97.29
N ASN A 337 -69.58 -40.66 97.00
CA ASN A 337 -68.68 -40.27 95.93
C ASN A 337 -68.83 -41.25 94.77
N PHE A 338 -69.51 -40.79 93.71
CA PHE A 338 -69.80 -41.58 92.52
C PHE A 338 -68.56 -41.80 91.66
N ILE A 339 -68.53 -42.95 90.99
CA ILE A 339 -67.53 -43.30 90.00
C ILE A 339 -68.06 -42.85 88.61
N PRO A 340 -67.27 -42.13 87.79
CA PRO A 340 -67.70 -41.72 86.45
C PRO A 340 -68.03 -42.91 85.55
N ILE A 341 -69.06 -42.78 84.70
CA ILE A 341 -69.42 -43.79 83.71
C ILE A 341 -68.56 -43.67 82.46
N ASP A 342 -68.07 -44.80 81.97
CA ASP A 342 -67.18 -44.96 80.83
C ASP A 342 -67.72 -45.96 79.79
N GLU A 343 -66.95 -46.23 78.74
CA GLU A 343 -67.32 -47.18 77.68
C GLU A 343 -67.27 -48.65 78.11
N THR A 344 -66.71 -48.95 79.28
CA THR A 344 -66.70 -50.29 79.86
C THR A 344 -67.93 -50.57 80.73
N THR A 345 -68.59 -49.51 81.20
CA THR A 345 -69.73 -49.54 82.13
C THR A 345 -71.07 -49.20 81.46
N SER A 346 -71.11 -48.36 80.41
CA SER A 346 -72.19 -48.37 79.41
C SER A 346 -71.65 -48.15 77.99
N PRO A 347 -71.79 -49.13 77.09
CA PRO A 347 -71.20 -49.07 75.75
C PRO A 347 -72.03 -48.25 74.75
N TYR A 348 -73.27 -47.90 75.07
CA TYR A 348 -74.19 -47.21 74.15
C TYR A 348 -74.54 -45.78 74.60
N PHE A 349 -74.51 -45.52 75.90
CA PHE A 349 -74.87 -44.22 76.46
C PHE A 349 -73.69 -43.63 77.24
N ALA A 350 -73.73 -42.32 77.39
CA ALA A 350 -72.87 -41.53 78.25
C ALA A 350 -73.74 -40.68 79.19
N GLY A 351 -73.15 -40.18 80.27
CA GLY A 351 -73.84 -39.34 81.23
C GLY A 351 -72.88 -38.40 81.95
N ASN A 352 -73.44 -37.39 82.62
CA ASN A 352 -72.65 -36.51 83.47
C ASN A 352 -71.98 -37.29 84.61
N ASP A 353 -70.76 -36.88 84.95
CA ASP A 353 -70.18 -37.18 86.25
C ASP A 353 -71.00 -36.49 87.36
N ILE A 354 -71.15 -37.17 88.48
CA ILE A 354 -71.90 -36.72 89.66
C ILE A 354 -70.94 -36.23 90.76
N GLY A 355 -69.71 -36.74 90.80
CA GLY A 355 -68.78 -36.47 91.91
C GLY A 355 -69.38 -36.83 93.27
N THR A 356 -69.37 -35.88 94.22
CA THR A 356 -69.89 -36.07 95.59
C THR A 356 -71.34 -35.60 95.73
N LEU A 357 -72.24 -36.50 96.14
CA LEU A 357 -73.62 -36.18 96.51
C LEU A 357 -73.80 -36.25 98.04
N GLU A 358 -74.07 -35.09 98.65
CA GLU A 358 -74.25 -34.97 100.10
C GLU A 358 -75.53 -35.65 100.61
N SER A 359 -75.55 -35.98 101.90
CA SER A 359 -76.66 -36.66 102.58
C SER A 359 -78.01 -35.94 102.36
N GLN A 360 -79.04 -36.69 101.96
CA GLN A 360 -80.41 -36.23 101.65
C GLN A 360 -80.54 -35.28 100.44
N GLN A 361 -79.48 -35.06 99.65
CA GLN A 361 -79.56 -34.29 98.41
C GLN A 361 -80.04 -35.12 97.22
N GLU A 362 -80.61 -34.42 96.24
CA GLU A 362 -81.06 -34.91 94.93
C GLU A 362 -80.27 -34.20 93.84
N ILE A 363 -79.76 -34.95 92.85
CA ILE A 363 -79.10 -34.41 91.66
C ILE A 363 -79.77 -34.93 90.40
N THR A 364 -80.04 -34.04 89.45
CA THR A 364 -80.55 -34.41 88.12
C THR A 364 -79.39 -34.54 87.14
N VAL A 365 -79.26 -35.73 86.58
CA VAL A 365 -78.12 -36.18 85.76
C VAL A 365 -78.55 -36.24 84.30
N ALA A 366 -77.77 -35.63 83.42
CA ALA A 366 -77.95 -35.73 81.97
C ALA A 366 -77.40 -37.07 81.47
N ILE A 367 -78.14 -37.74 80.59
CA ILE A 367 -77.79 -38.97 79.87
C ILE A 367 -78.01 -38.72 78.37
N TRP A 368 -77.13 -39.22 77.51
CA TRP A 368 -77.25 -39.11 76.04
C TRP A 368 -76.65 -40.34 75.34
N PRO A 369 -77.05 -40.66 74.09
CA PRO A 369 -76.43 -41.72 73.30
C PRO A 369 -75.03 -41.31 72.82
N ARG A 370 -74.15 -42.28 72.57
CA ARG A 370 -72.81 -42.01 72.01
C ARG A 370 -72.89 -41.69 70.51
N GLU A 371 -72.00 -40.82 70.02
CA GLU A 371 -72.09 -40.25 68.65
C GLU A 371 -71.87 -41.27 67.50
N THR A 372 -71.33 -42.46 67.78
CA THR A 372 -70.90 -43.45 66.78
C THR A 372 -71.83 -44.69 66.65
N LEU A 373 -73.09 -44.56 67.07
CA LEU A 373 -74.08 -45.64 66.97
C LEU A 373 -74.61 -45.82 65.53
N ALA A 374 -74.98 -47.06 65.18
CA ALA A 374 -75.49 -47.43 63.86
C ALA A 374 -76.98 -47.82 63.94
N PRO A 375 -77.79 -47.64 62.89
CA PRO A 375 -79.23 -47.88 62.94
C PRO A 375 -79.62 -49.28 63.47
N ASN A 376 -80.18 -49.32 64.68
CA ASN A 376 -80.56 -50.52 65.42
C ASN A 376 -81.43 -50.14 66.65
N SER A 377 -82.11 -51.12 67.25
CA SER A 377 -82.71 -50.97 68.59
C SER A 377 -81.64 -51.17 69.67
N TYR A 378 -81.49 -50.19 70.56
CA TYR A 378 -80.56 -50.19 71.69
C TYR A 378 -81.34 -50.21 73.01
N SER A 379 -80.99 -51.15 73.89
CA SER A 379 -81.55 -51.25 75.23
C SER A 379 -80.43 -51.65 76.18
N ASP A 380 -80.08 -50.75 77.09
CA ASP A 380 -79.13 -51.00 78.17
C ASP A 380 -79.93 -51.27 79.44
N THR A 381 -79.95 -52.52 79.91
CA THR A 381 -80.91 -52.96 80.93
C THR A 381 -80.53 -52.52 82.35
N GLN A 382 -79.27 -52.17 82.60
CA GLN A 382 -78.82 -51.48 83.82
C GLN A 382 -77.61 -50.58 83.49
N ILE A 383 -77.84 -49.29 83.31
CA ILE A 383 -76.78 -48.31 83.54
C ILE A 383 -76.58 -48.21 85.05
N GLU A 384 -75.37 -48.53 85.54
CA GLU A 384 -75.05 -48.52 86.97
C GLU A 384 -74.19 -47.30 87.35
N TYR A 385 -74.74 -46.42 88.20
CA TYR A 385 -73.96 -45.43 88.94
C TYR A 385 -73.53 -46.05 90.27
N GLN A 386 -72.24 -46.40 90.36
CA GLN A 386 -71.61 -46.96 91.56
C GLN A 386 -70.89 -45.88 92.37
N THR A 387 -70.75 -46.07 93.69
CA THR A 387 -70.02 -45.16 94.59
C THR A 387 -68.88 -45.89 95.30
N VAL A 388 -67.84 -45.16 95.71
CA VAL A 388 -66.69 -45.76 96.42
C VAL A 388 -67.05 -46.29 97.82
N GLU A 389 -68.18 -45.84 98.38
CA GLU A 389 -68.78 -46.36 99.61
C GLU A 389 -69.53 -47.70 99.40
N GLY A 390 -69.61 -48.19 98.16
CA GLY A 390 -70.23 -49.47 97.80
C GLY A 390 -71.73 -49.43 97.57
N VAL A 391 -72.30 -48.26 97.26
CA VAL A 391 -73.69 -48.12 96.81
C VAL A 391 -73.75 -48.22 95.29
N THR A 392 -74.77 -48.89 94.77
CA THR A 392 -75.11 -48.90 93.34
C THR A 392 -76.55 -48.49 93.17
N VAL A 393 -76.79 -47.53 92.28
CA VAL A 393 -78.12 -47.18 91.74
C VAL A 393 -78.13 -47.45 90.25
N SER A 394 -79.16 -48.13 89.75
CA SER A 394 -79.25 -48.52 88.35
C SER A 394 -80.62 -48.29 87.75
N PHE A 395 -80.64 -47.93 86.47
CA PHE A 395 -81.85 -47.70 85.68
C PHE A 395 -81.68 -48.26 84.26
N THR A 396 -82.79 -48.52 83.57
CA THR A 396 -82.79 -48.99 82.17
C THR A 396 -82.84 -47.81 81.21
N VAL A 397 -82.11 -47.88 80.09
CA VAL A 397 -82.20 -46.89 79.00
C VAL A 397 -82.53 -47.55 77.67
N ASN A 398 -83.53 -47.03 76.97
CA ASN A 398 -83.97 -47.51 75.66
C ASN A 398 -83.85 -46.43 74.59
N MET A 399 -83.54 -46.84 73.36
CA MET A 399 -83.50 -46.01 72.15
C MET A 399 -83.69 -46.89 70.92
N GLU A 400 -84.35 -46.41 69.88
CA GLU A 400 -84.33 -47.03 68.55
C GLU A 400 -83.73 -46.03 67.54
N LEU A 401 -82.67 -46.41 66.84
CA LEU A 401 -82.01 -45.56 65.84
C LEU A 401 -82.36 -46.06 64.44
N THR A 402 -82.95 -45.21 63.60
CA THR A 402 -83.32 -45.53 62.21
C THR A 402 -82.57 -44.65 61.20
N GLU A 403 -82.48 -45.10 59.95
CA GLU A 403 -82.04 -44.25 58.84
C GLU A 403 -83.02 -43.09 58.60
N ASP A 404 -82.52 -41.95 58.12
CA ASP A 404 -83.36 -40.79 57.81
C ASP A 404 -84.34 -41.09 56.66
N SER A 405 -85.64 -41.00 56.95
CA SER A 405 -86.69 -41.24 55.96
C SER A 405 -86.79 -40.07 54.97
N VAL A 406 -86.16 -40.21 53.81
CA VAL A 406 -86.09 -39.19 52.76
C VAL A 406 -87.50 -38.70 52.34
N THR A 407 -87.85 -37.47 52.74
CA THR A 407 -89.03 -36.77 52.26
C THR A 407 -88.73 -36.04 50.97
N THR A 408 -89.48 -36.35 49.90
CA THR A 408 -89.35 -35.68 48.60
C THR A 408 -89.62 -34.17 48.70
N PRO A 409 -88.71 -33.29 48.22
CA PRO A 409 -88.95 -31.86 48.20
C PRO A 409 -90.00 -31.46 47.16
N THR A 410 -90.54 -30.25 47.31
CA THR A 410 -91.28 -29.56 46.24
C THR A 410 -90.39 -29.44 45.01
N GLU A 411 -90.94 -29.70 43.80
CA GLU A 411 -90.17 -29.65 42.56
C GLU A 411 -89.54 -28.24 42.36
N PRO A 412 -88.22 -28.13 42.13
CA PRO A 412 -87.58 -26.83 41.92
C PRO A 412 -88.17 -26.15 40.68
N SER A 413 -88.39 -24.84 40.76
CA SER A 413 -88.91 -24.08 39.62
C SER A 413 -87.86 -23.93 38.51
N LEU A 414 -86.59 -24.03 38.86
CA LEU A 414 -85.46 -24.03 37.95
C LEU A 414 -85.27 -25.40 37.28
N LYS A 415 -85.08 -25.41 35.97
CA LYS A 415 -84.84 -26.63 35.18
C LYS A 415 -83.68 -26.44 34.21
N LEU A 416 -82.72 -27.36 34.23
CA LEU A 416 -81.58 -27.41 33.31
C LEU A 416 -81.94 -28.14 32.01
N ASP A 417 -81.32 -27.72 30.90
CA ASP A 417 -81.28 -28.52 29.66
C ASP A 417 -80.30 -29.71 29.77
N LYS A 418 -79.23 -29.55 30.55
CA LYS A 418 -78.14 -30.53 30.75
C LYS A 418 -77.75 -30.60 32.23
N THR A 419 -77.70 -31.80 32.78
CA THR A 419 -77.22 -32.07 34.15
C THR A 419 -75.74 -32.44 34.22
N GLU A 420 -75.11 -32.72 33.08
CA GLU A 420 -73.69 -33.07 32.95
C GLU A 420 -73.06 -32.37 31.74
N LEU A 421 -71.78 -31.99 31.85
CA LEU A 421 -70.92 -31.56 30.74
C LEU A 421 -69.63 -32.38 30.72
N LEU A 422 -69.21 -32.83 29.54
CA LEU A 422 -67.95 -33.51 29.31
C LEU A 422 -67.06 -32.68 28.38
N PHE A 423 -65.89 -32.27 28.87
CA PHE A 423 -64.89 -31.51 28.12
C PHE A 423 -63.74 -32.44 27.71
N GLU A 424 -63.71 -32.80 26.42
CA GLU A 424 -62.60 -33.54 25.78
C GLU A 424 -61.56 -32.58 25.15
N SER A 425 -61.82 -31.28 25.20
CA SER A 425 -60.98 -30.18 24.72
C SER A 425 -61.16 -28.94 25.60
N LYS A 426 -60.43 -27.84 25.34
CA LYS A 426 -60.64 -26.54 25.99
C LYS A 426 -61.80 -25.70 25.38
N GLU A 427 -62.60 -26.26 24.48
CA GLU A 427 -63.75 -25.55 23.88
C GLU A 427 -64.87 -25.36 24.91
N SER A 428 -65.49 -24.17 24.93
CA SER A 428 -66.57 -23.84 25.86
C SER A 428 -67.90 -24.50 25.48
N GLN A 429 -68.76 -24.76 26.48
CA GLN A 429 -70.06 -25.40 26.31
C GLN A 429 -71.16 -24.58 27.00
N THR A 430 -72.35 -24.52 26.40
CA THR A 430 -73.49 -23.79 26.98
C THR A 430 -74.43 -24.69 27.79
N VAL A 431 -75.07 -24.11 28.79
CA VAL A 431 -76.14 -24.69 29.62
C VAL A 431 -77.28 -23.69 29.68
N ILE A 432 -78.52 -24.14 29.57
CA ILE A 432 -79.72 -23.30 29.56
C ILE A 432 -80.57 -23.64 30.80
N ILE A 433 -80.89 -22.61 31.57
CA ILE A 433 -81.72 -22.69 32.77
C ILE A 433 -83.09 -22.08 32.46
N THR A 434 -84.14 -22.82 32.73
CA THR A 434 -85.54 -22.40 32.57
C THR A 434 -86.16 -22.08 33.92
N ASN A 435 -86.70 -20.86 34.09
CA ASN A 435 -87.54 -20.50 35.21
C ASN A 435 -88.99 -20.95 34.92
N SER A 436 -89.47 -21.96 35.64
CA SER A 436 -90.81 -22.54 35.49
C SER A 436 -91.84 -21.95 36.47
N SER A 437 -91.49 -20.90 37.22
CA SER A 437 -92.40 -20.21 38.15
C SER A 437 -93.13 -19.03 37.50
N ASP A 438 -94.10 -18.48 38.22
CA ASP A 438 -94.87 -17.28 37.88
C ASP A 438 -94.23 -15.96 38.39
N ALA A 439 -93.00 -16.01 38.90
CA ALA A 439 -92.21 -14.86 39.36
C ALA A 439 -90.81 -14.84 38.73
N ASP A 440 -90.16 -13.67 38.71
CA ASP A 440 -88.79 -13.52 38.25
C ASP A 440 -87.80 -14.05 39.31
N ILE A 441 -86.83 -14.86 38.91
CA ILE A 441 -85.82 -15.46 39.81
C ILE A 441 -84.46 -14.79 39.58
N THR A 442 -83.72 -14.48 40.65
CA THR A 442 -82.35 -13.98 40.53
C THR A 442 -81.37 -15.11 40.80
N LEU A 443 -80.66 -15.56 39.75
CA LEU A 443 -79.68 -16.65 39.84
C LEU A 443 -78.28 -16.13 40.11
N LYS A 444 -77.54 -16.88 40.92
CA LYS A 444 -76.09 -16.75 41.05
C LYS A 444 -75.42 -18.08 40.72
N ALA A 445 -74.43 -18.04 39.83
CA ALA A 445 -73.58 -19.19 39.55
C ALA A 445 -72.48 -19.32 40.61
N SER A 446 -72.05 -20.55 40.88
CA SER A 446 -70.94 -20.88 41.78
C SER A 446 -70.28 -22.18 41.32
N THR A 447 -68.96 -22.30 41.46
CA THR A 447 -68.20 -23.52 41.12
C THR A 447 -67.54 -24.10 42.37
N ALA A 448 -67.48 -25.43 42.47
CA ALA A 448 -67.04 -26.11 43.67
C ALA A 448 -65.51 -26.14 43.81
N ASN A 449 -64.81 -26.39 42.70
CA ASN A 449 -63.35 -26.54 42.67
C ASN A 449 -62.62 -25.43 41.88
N GLY A 450 -63.35 -24.59 41.15
CA GLY A 450 -62.75 -23.50 40.34
C GLY A 450 -61.98 -23.98 39.10
N TYR A 451 -62.16 -25.24 38.70
CA TYR A 451 -61.68 -25.75 37.40
C TYR A 451 -62.57 -25.26 36.25
N VAL A 452 -63.84 -25.01 36.59
CA VAL A 452 -64.93 -24.28 35.93
C VAL A 452 -64.94 -22.75 35.96
N ILE A 453 -65.20 -22.04 34.86
CA ILE A 453 -65.73 -20.66 34.88
C ILE A 453 -67.10 -20.61 34.19
N ALA A 454 -68.10 -20.03 34.85
CA ALA A 454 -69.44 -19.80 34.30
C ALA A 454 -69.63 -18.33 33.92
N VAL A 455 -70.18 -18.07 32.74
CA VAL A 455 -70.39 -16.73 32.18
C VAL A 455 -71.84 -16.59 31.71
N PRO A 456 -72.60 -15.52 32.06
CA PRO A 456 -72.17 -14.36 32.85
C PRO A 456 -71.83 -14.69 34.31
N ASP A 457 -70.83 -13.98 34.84
CA ASP A 457 -70.47 -13.99 36.25
C ASP A 457 -71.32 -12.96 37.02
N GLY A 458 -71.60 -13.23 38.30
CA GLY A 458 -72.48 -12.43 39.15
C GLY A 458 -73.94 -12.91 39.21
N GLU A 459 -74.86 -11.97 39.45
CA GLU A 459 -76.30 -12.22 39.65
C GLU A 459 -77.11 -11.87 38.39
N VAL A 460 -78.02 -12.77 37.99
CA VAL A 460 -78.76 -12.71 36.72
C VAL A 460 -80.26 -12.92 36.95
N ILE A 461 -81.08 -11.97 36.53
CA ILE A 461 -82.55 -12.08 36.64
C ILE A 461 -83.10 -12.87 35.45
N VAL A 462 -83.73 -14.02 35.74
CA VAL A 462 -84.43 -14.88 34.78
C VAL A 462 -85.94 -14.67 34.95
N PRO A 463 -86.64 -14.02 33.99
CA PRO A 463 -88.06 -13.70 34.14
C PRO A 463 -88.96 -14.92 34.31
N ALA A 464 -90.17 -14.72 34.85
CA ALA A 464 -91.21 -15.74 34.96
C ALA A 464 -91.48 -16.45 33.63
N GLY A 465 -91.39 -17.78 33.60
CA GLY A 465 -91.50 -18.58 32.36
C GLY A 465 -90.35 -18.42 31.36
N GLY A 466 -89.28 -17.70 31.73
CA GLY A 466 -88.14 -17.34 30.88
C GLY A 466 -87.00 -18.36 30.91
N THR A 467 -85.97 -18.09 30.11
CA THR A 467 -84.73 -18.89 30.04
C THR A 467 -83.50 -18.00 30.08
N GLN A 468 -82.39 -18.54 30.62
CA GLN A 468 -81.08 -17.91 30.63
C GLN A 468 -80.02 -18.92 30.19
N GLU A 469 -79.13 -18.51 29.28
CA GLU A 469 -77.97 -19.30 28.87
C GLU A 469 -76.73 -18.92 29.69
N PHE A 470 -75.96 -19.91 30.11
CA PHE A 470 -74.63 -19.76 30.70
C PHE A 470 -73.61 -20.50 29.86
N THR A 471 -72.50 -19.84 29.52
CA THR A 471 -71.33 -20.46 28.90
C THR A 471 -70.38 -20.94 29.99
N ILE A 472 -70.06 -22.23 29.97
CA ILE A 472 -69.10 -22.88 30.86
C ILE A 472 -67.80 -23.09 30.08
N THR A 473 -66.69 -22.64 30.65
CA THR A 473 -65.35 -22.76 30.05
C THR A 473 -64.38 -23.35 31.07
N LEU A 474 -63.43 -24.16 30.61
CA LEU A 474 -62.34 -24.64 31.48
C LEU A 474 -61.44 -23.47 31.92
N SER A 475 -60.94 -23.53 33.16
CA SER A 475 -59.89 -22.63 33.63
C SER A 475 -58.61 -22.82 32.82
N ASP A 476 -57.90 -21.72 32.55
CA ASP A 476 -56.60 -21.76 31.87
C ASP A 476 -55.51 -22.46 32.69
N THR A 477 -55.69 -22.56 34.02
CA THR A 477 -54.71 -23.12 34.97
C THR A 477 -54.65 -24.65 35.03
N LEU A 478 -55.48 -25.36 34.26
CA LEU A 478 -55.51 -26.84 34.29
C LEU A 478 -54.30 -27.46 33.55
N GLU A 479 -53.65 -28.42 34.19
CA GLU A 479 -52.53 -29.20 33.62
C GLU A 479 -53.05 -30.23 32.60
N ALA A 480 -52.27 -30.47 31.54
CA ALA A 480 -52.58 -31.51 30.57
C ALA A 480 -52.31 -32.92 31.12
N GLY A 481 -53.07 -33.92 30.66
CA GLY A 481 -52.92 -35.32 31.05
C GLY A 481 -53.60 -35.71 32.36
N ARG A 482 -54.28 -34.77 33.03
CA ARG A 482 -55.12 -35.05 34.21
C ARG A 482 -56.61 -35.01 33.89
N GLU A 483 -57.37 -35.74 34.70
CA GLU A 483 -58.82 -35.64 34.77
C GLU A 483 -59.21 -34.70 35.91
N TYR A 484 -60.19 -33.84 35.65
CA TYR A 484 -60.75 -32.86 36.58
C TYR A 484 -62.27 -33.03 36.67
N THR A 485 -62.79 -32.87 37.88
CA THR A 485 -64.24 -32.84 38.14
C THR A 485 -64.60 -31.58 38.91
N ASP A 486 -65.64 -30.88 38.48
CA ASP A 486 -66.19 -29.69 39.14
C ASP A 486 -67.73 -29.75 39.10
N THR A 487 -68.41 -28.83 39.78
CA THR A 487 -69.87 -28.73 39.75
C THR A 487 -70.25 -27.27 39.74
N VAL A 488 -70.99 -26.85 38.72
CA VAL A 488 -71.55 -25.49 38.64
C VAL A 488 -72.94 -25.52 39.25
N THR A 489 -73.12 -24.83 40.37
CA THR A 489 -74.41 -24.71 41.06
C THR A 489 -75.00 -23.33 40.83
N PHE A 490 -76.20 -23.29 40.30
CA PHE A 490 -76.99 -22.08 40.09
C PHE A 490 -78.08 -22.00 41.15
N THR A 491 -77.98 -21.00 42.01
CA THR A 491 -78.86 -20.84 43.19
C THR A 491 -79.70 -19.57 43.05
N ASP A 492 -80.99 -19.68 43.34
CA ASP A 492 -81.89 -18.55 43.53
C ASP A 492 -81.49 -17.75 44.78
N THR A 493 -81.10 -16.48 44.62
CA THR A 493 -80.63 -15.64 45.73
C THR A 493 -81.74 -15.22 46.70
N ALA A 494 -83.02 -15.47 46.35
CA ALA A 494 -84.15 -15.31 47.25
C ALA A 494 -84.56 -16.61 47.96
N ASN A 495 -84.07 -17.78 47.51
CA ASN A 495 -84.38 -19.09 48.09
C ASN A 495 -83.25 -20.11 47.82
N GLU A 496 -82.36 -20.31 48.80
CA GLU A 496 -81.22 -21.22 48.68
C GLU A 496 -81.57 -22.71 48.51
N GLU A 497 -82.83 -23.12 48.73
CA GLU A 497 -83.32 -24.46 48.39
C GLU A 497 -83.66 -24.60 46.91
N ASN A 498 -84.03 -23.51 46.24
CA ASN A 498 -84.35 -23.47 44.81
C ASN A 498 -83.06 -23.32 43.98
N LYS A 499 -82.35 -24.44 43.79
CA LYS A 499 -81.08 -24.50 43.06
C LYS A 499 -81.02 -25.69 42.11
N VAL A 500 -80.21 -25.55 41.06
CA VAL A 500 -79.89 -26.61 40.10
C VAL A 500 -78.39 -26.66 39.87
N ALA A 501 -77.84 -27.87 39.71
CA ALA A 501 -76.42 -28.08 39.54
C ALA A 501 -76.13 -28.91 38.27
N VAL A 502 -75.06 -28.53 37.57
CA VAL A 502 -74.51 -29.27 36.43
C VAL A 502 -73.13 -29.81 36.81
N SER A 503 -72.97 -31.13 36.74
CA SER A 503 -71.69 -31.79 37.00
C SER A 503 -70.78 -31.61 35.79
N VAL A 504 -69.50 -31.34 36.00
CA VAL A 504 -68.55 -31.11 34.91
C VAL A 504 -67.37 -32.06 35.05
N ARG A 505 -67.07 -32.78 33.98
CA ARG A 505 -65.91 -33.66 33.86
C ARG A 505 -65.03 -33.16 32.70
N ALA A 506 -63.75 -33.00 32.93
CA ALA A 506 -62.81 -32.51 31.94
C ALA A 506 -61.55 -33.38 31.91
N VAL A 507 -61.09 -33.75 30.72
CA VAL A 507 -59.79 -34.39 30.52
C VAL A 507 -59.00 -33.48 29.57
N VAL A 508 -58.01 -32.77 30.09
CA VAL A 508 -57.21 -31.86 29.27
C VAL A 508 -56.22 -32.71 28.47
N PRO A 509 -56.32 -32.76 27.12
CA PRO A 509 -55.46 -33.64 26.32
C PRO A 509 -53.99 -33.18 26.40
N ILE A 510 -53.07 -34.15 26.44
CA ILE A 510 -51.64 -33.88 26.27
C ILE A 510 -51.42 -33.51 24.80
N GLU A 511 -51.06 -32.25 24.54
CA GLU A 511 -50.57 -31.88 23.21
C GLU A 511 -49.20 -32.56 22.99
N PRO A 512 -49.01 -33.30 21.88
CA PRO A 512 -47.74 -33.98 21.64
C PRO A 512 -46.61 -32.98 21.46
N GLU A 513 -45.48 -33.23 22.12
CA GLU A 513 -44.27 -32.42 21.96
C GLU A 513 -43.78 -32.50 20.51
N LYS A 514 -43.85 -31.38 19.79
CA LYS A 514 -43.42 -31.26 18.39
C LYS A 514 -41.96 -30.84 18.32
N SER A 515 -41.24 -31.40 17.36
CA SER A 515 -39.99 -30.82 16.86
C SER A 515 -40.27 -29.55 16.04
N ASP A 516 -39.25 -28.69 15.95
CA ASP A 516 -39.24 -27.51 15.06
C ASP A 516 -37.82 -27.33 14.53
N VAL A 517 -37.50 -28.06 13.45
CA VAL A 517 -36.16 -28.07 12.86
C VAL A 517 -36.04 -26.97 11.82
N ALA A 518 -35.12 -26.03 12.06
CA ALA A 518 -34.79 -24.93 11.16
C ALA A 518 -33.29 -24.95 10.81
N ALA A 519 -32.96 -24.52 9.60
CA ALA A 519 -31.59 -24.20 9.19
C ALA A 519 -31.21 -22.78 9.63
N ASP A 520 -29.94 -22.58 10.00
CA ASP A 520 -29.38 -21.24 10.23
C ASP A 520 -29.24 -20.40 8.95
N LYS A 521 -29.14 -21.06 7.79
CA LYS A 521 -29.17 -20.43 6.45
C LYS A 521 -29.70 -21.40 5.37
N SER A 522 -30.39 -20.85 4.38
CA SER A 522 -30.96 -21.59 3.23
C SER A 522 -30.03 -21.67 2.02
N ASP A 523 -28.97 -20.87 1.97
CA ASP A 523 -28.17 -20.67 0.76
C ASP A 523 -26.67 -20.72 1.07
N LEU A 524 -25.92 -21.40 0.20
CA LEU A 524 -24.47 -21.56 0.24
C LEU A 524 -23.89 -21.11 -1.10
N ASP A 525 -23.07 -20.05 -1.08
CA ASP A 525 -22.34 -19.58 -2.25
C ASP A 525 -20.87 -19.95 -2.14
N PHE A 526 -20.40 -20.80 -3.06
CA PHE A 526 -19.02 -21.26 -3.16
C PHE A 526 -18.17 -20.39 -4.10
N GLY A 527 -18.74 -19.29 -4.61
CA GLY A 527 -18.06 -18.27 -5.40
C GLY A 527 -17.78 -18.70 -6.83
N THR A 528 -16.70 -18.16 -7.41
CA THR A 528 -16.25 -18.47 -8.77
C THR A 528 -14.89 -19.16 -8.75
N VAL A 529 -14.81 -20.32 -9.41
CA VAL A 529 -13.56 -21.03 -9.74
C VAL A 529 -13.32 -20.99 -11.25
N ILE A 530 -12.14 -21.41 -11.73
CA ILE A 530 -11.81 -21.47 -13.16
C ILE A 530 -11.85 -22.92 -13.63
N GLU A 531 -12.44 -23.18 -14.79
CA GLU A 531 -12.50 -24.49 -15.43
C GLU A 531 -11.14 -25.23 -15.42
N GLY A 532 -11.16 -26.51 -15.03
CA GLY A 532 -9.94 -27.29 -14.79
C GLY A 532 -9.32 -27.17 -13.38
N TYR A 533 -9.99 -26.49 -12.44
CA TYR A 533 -9.57 -26.39 -11.04
C TYR A 533 -9.30 -27.77 -10.38
N ALA A 534 -8.10 -27.92 -9.82
CA ALA A 534 -7.64 -29.17 -9.19
C ALA A 534 -8.19 -29.39 -7.76
N GLN A 535 -8.67 -28.34 -7.10
CA GLN A 535 -9.27 -28.37 -5.77
C GLN A 535 -10.48 -27.45 -5.75
N ALA A 536 -11.63 -27.96 -5.28
CA ALA A 536 -12.85 -27.19 -5.15
C ALA A 536 -12.78 -26.11 -4.06
N SER A 537 -13.69 -25.13 -4.11
CA SER A 537 -13.93 -24.21 -2.99
C SER A 537 -14.18 -24.99 -1.69
N GLY A 538 -13.66 -24.47 -0.57
CA GLY A 538 -13.74 -25.15 0.73
C GLY A 538 -15.17 -25.49 1.15
N SER A 539 -15.32 -26.61 1.87
CA SER A 539 -16.59 -27.10 2.39
C SER A 539 -17.34 -26.05 3.20
N GLN A 540 -18.65 -25.92 3.00
CA GLN A 540 -19.51 -25.09 3.85
C GLN A 540 -20.52 -25.96 4.60
N THR A 541 -20.85 -25.53 5.82
CA THR A 541 -21.81 -26.19 6.70
C THR A 541 -23.08 -25.36 6.88
N VAL A 542 -24.19 -26.02 7.19
CA VAL A 542 -25.47 -25.46 7.67
C VAL A 542 -25.83 -26.15 8.98
N ASN A 543 -26.24 -25.37 9.97
CA ASN A 543 -26.68 -25.87 11.27
C ASN A 543 -28.20 -26.11 11.24
N LEU A 544 -28.61 -27.36 11.36
CA LEU A 544 -30.01 -27.79 11.47
C LEU A 544 -30.35 -27.93 12.96
N LYS A 545 -30.96 -26.89 13.54
CA LYS A 545 -31.28 -26.87 14.97
C LYS A 545 -32.75 -27.20 15.22
N ASN A 546 -33.01 -28.08 16.18
CA ASN A 546 -34.36 -28.34 16.69
C ASN A 546 -34.70 -27.36 17.81
N ASN A 547 -35.55 -26.38 17.52
CA ASN A 547 -36.07 -25.41 18.49
C ASN A 547 -37.36 -25.89 19.19
N GLY A 548 -37.90 -27.05 18.77
CA GLY A 548 -39.08 -27.67 19.37
C GLY A 548 -38.77 -28.38 20.69
N LYS A 549 -39.82 -28.94 21.30
CA LYS A 549 -39.72 -29.74 22.53
C LYS A 549 -39.68 -31.24 22.28
N GLY A 550 -40.21 -31.70 21.15
CA GLY A 550 -40.11 -33.09 20.71
C GLY A 550 -38.80 -33.35 19.95
N ALA A 551 -38.36 -34.61 19.93
CA ALA A 551 -37.22 -35.03 19.11
C ALA A 551 -37.61 -35.16 17.63
N ALA A 552 -36.73 -34.71 16.73
CA ALA A 552 -36.86 -34.87 15.29
C ALA A 552 -36.09 -36.10 14.80
N ALA A 553 -36.63 -36.75 13.77
CA ALA A 553 -35.95 -37.81 13.02
C ALA A 553 -35.69 -37.32 11.59
N LEU A 554 -34.46 -36.93 11.29
CA LEU A 554 -34.11 -36.34 9.99
C LEU A 554 -33.89 -37.42 8.92
N SER A 555 -34.37 -37.17 7.70
CA SER A 555 -33.96 -37.92 6.52
C SER A 555 -32.48 -37.67 6.18
N ALA A 556 -31.86 -38.60 5.48
CA ALA A 556 -30.68 -38.29 4.68
C ALA A 556 -31.00 -37.12 3.70
N PRO A 557 -30.02 -36.27 3.36
CA PRO A 557 -30.21 -35.18 2.41
C PRO A 557 -30.43 -35.70 0.99
N VAL A 558 -31.50 -35.25 0.34
CA VAL A 558 -31.87 -35.64 -1.03
C VAL A 558 -31.67 -34.47 -1.99
N SER A 559 -30.95 -34.67 -3.09
CA SER A 559 -30.81 -33.65 -4.14
C SER A 559 -32.11 -33.48 -4.94
N GLN A 560 -32.41 -32.25 -5.36
CA GLN A 560 -33.42 -31.96 -6.38
C GLN A 560 -33.21 -32.74 -7.69
N ASN A 561 -31.98 -33.16 -7.97
CA ASN A 561 -31.58 -33.94 -9.15
C ASN A 561 -31.73 -35.47 -8.95
N GLY A 562 -32.24 -35.91 -7.80
CA GLY A 562 -32.24 -37.31 -7.35
C GLY A 562 -30.92 -37.66 -6.68
N GLU A 563 -29.89 -37.90 -7.49
CA GLU A 563 -28.51 -38.03 -7.03
C GLU A 563 -27.78 -36.67 -7.05
N ALA A 564 -26.80 -36.48 -6.17
CA ALA A 564 -26.08 -35.23 -6.02
C ALA A 564 -25.01 -35.06 -7.13
N LYS A 565 -25.21 -34.07 -8.01
CA LYS A 565 -24.47 -33.93 -9.28
C LYS A 565 -23.31 -32.96 -9.26
N TYR A 566 -23.45 -31.82 -8.58
CA TYR A 566 -22.50 -30.71 -8.62
C TYR A 566 -21.81 -30.47 -7.28
N PHE A 567 -22.42 -30.94 -6.19
CA PHE A 567 -21.85 -30.93 -4.85
C PHE A 567 -22.01 -32.32 -4.22
N ASP A 568 -21.06 -32.72 -3.38
CA ASP A 568 -21.27 -33.80 -2.41
C ASP A 568 -21.87 -33.22 -1.13
N VAL A 569 -22.73 -34.00 -0.47
CA VAL A 569 -23.49 -33.60 0.70
C VAL A 569 -23.49 -34.70 1.75
N ALA A 570 -23.33 -34.32 3.02
CA ALA A 570 -23.37 -35.23 4.17
C ALA A 570 -24.10 -34.58 5.35
N LEU A 571 -24.80 -35.38 6.14
CA LEU A 571 -25.41 -34.99 7.41
C LEU A 571 -24.75 -35.82 8.52
N ASP A 572 -24.35 -35.18 9.62
CA ASP A 572 -23.59 -35.81 10.71
C ASP A 572 -24.43 -36.76 11.59
N LYS A 573 -25.68 -36.40 11.89
CA LYS A 573 -26.63 -37.18 12.68
C LYS A 573 -28.07 -37.01 12.20
N THR A 574 -28.85 -38.10 12.25
CA THR A 574 -30.27 -38.12 11.87
C THR A 574 -31.20 -37.90 13.07
N ASP A 575 -30.86 -38.46 14.22
CA ASP A 575 -31.68 -38.33 15.44
C ASP A 575 -31.32 -37.02 16.16
N LEU A 576 -32.30 -36.14 16.34
CA LEU A 576 -32.09 -34.77 16.80
C LEU A 576 -33.02 -34.40 17.97
N PRO A 577 -32.56 -34.56 19.23
CA PRO A 577 -33.30 -34.16 20.44
C PRO A 577 -33.72 -32.68 20.47
N ALA A 578 -34.55 -32.30 21.43
CA ALA A 578 -34.92 -30.91 21.66
C ALA A 578 -33.70 -30.05 22.01
N GLY A 579 -33.58 -28.86 21.39
CA GLY A 579 -32.47 -27.92 21.59
C GLY A 579 -31.17 -28.25 20.86
N GLU A 580 -31.01 -29.48 20.37
CA GLU A 580 -29.81 -29.98 19.69
C GLU A 580 -29.66 -29.46 18.24
N THR A 581 -28.44 -29.54 17.72
CA THR A 581 -28.06 -29.12 16.36
C THR A 581 -27.35 -30.24 15.60
N ALA A 582 -27.82 -30.57 14.40
CA ALA A 582 -27.11 -31.37 13.40
C ALA A 582 -26.41 -30.47 12.36
N ILE A 583 -25.38 -30.98 11.70
CA ILE A 583 -24.54 -30.25 10.75
C ILE A 583 -24.64 -30.89 9.36
N LEU A 584 -25.27 -30.18 8.43
CA LEU A 584 -25.26 -30.51 7.01
C LEU A 584 -24.01 -29.91 6.37
N THR A 585 -23.11 -30.74 5.85
CA THR A 585 -21.89 -30.34 5.14
C THR A 585 -22.06 -30.48 3.63
N VAL A 586 -21.66 -29.46 2.88
CA VAL A 586 -21.70 -29.43 1.40
C VAL A 586 -20.33 -29.07 0.84
N VAL A 587 -19.91 -29.77 -0.22
CA VAL A 587 -18.60 -29.60 -0.88
C VAL A 587 -18.78 -29.63 -2.40
N PRO A 588 -18.28 -28.66 -3.19
CA PRO A 588 -18.42 -28.72 -4.65
C PRO A 588 -17.54 -29.82 -5.27
N LYS A 589 -18.00 -30.42 -6.37
CA LYS A 589 -17.27 -31.47 -7.09
C LYS A 589 -16.28 -30.87 -8.08
N THR A 590 -15.03 -31.33 -8.07
CA THR A 590 -14.02 -30.96 -9.07
C THR A 590 -14.35 -31.53 -10.46
N GLY A 591 -13.82 -30.90 -11.52
CA GLY A 591 -13.96 -31.39 -12.90
C GLY A 591 -15.24 -30.95 -13.62
N LEU A 592 -15.99 -30.00 -13.06
CA LEU A 592 -17.11 -29.35 -13.73
C LEU A 592 -16.62 -28.39 -14.84
N THR A 593 -17.37 -28.32 -15.93
CA THR A 593 -17.15 -27.42 -17.08
C THR A 593 -17.58 -25.98 -16.77
N ALA A 594 -17.24 -25.03 -17.64
CA ALA A 594 -17.57 -23.61 -17.51
C ALA A 594 -19.09 -23.29 -17.56
N GLU A 595 -19.76 -23.31 -16.41
CA GLU A 595 -21.18 -22.99 -16.22
C GLU A 595 -21.44 -22.46 -14.79
N SER A 596 -22.62 -21.87 -14.56
CA SER A 596 -23.11 -21.58 -13.20
C SER A 596 -24.00 -22.72 -12.70
N TYR A 597 -23.55 -23.40 -11.64
CA TYR A 597 -24.22 -24.55 -11.03
C TYR A 597 -25.07 -24.15 -9.82
N SER A 598 -26.22 -24.80 -9.69
CA SER A 598 -27.13 -24.67 -8.55
C SER A 598 -27.78 -26.02 -8.24
N GLU A 599 -27.76 -26.42 -6.97
CA GLU A 599 -28.33 -27.69 -6.51
C GLU A 599 -28.95 -27.53 -5.11
N SER A 600 -30.23 -27.88 -4.98
CA SER A 600 -30.95 -27.83 -3.71
C SER A 600 -30.97 -29.22 -3.05
N PHE A 601 -30.64 -29.26 -1.76
CA PHE A 601 -30.69 -30.44 -0.91
C PHE A 601 -31.84 -30.32 0.09
N THR A 602 -32.71 -31.33 0.14
CA THR A 602 -33.84 -31.39 1.08
C THR A 602 -33.53 -32.38 2.20
N VAL A 603 -33.58 -31.91 3.43
CA VAL A 603 -33.66 -32.74 4.65
C VAL A 603 -35.10 -32.66 5.16
N THR A 604 -35.72 -33.80 5.42
CA THR A 604 -37.10 -33.85 5.95
C THR A 604 -37.07 -34.26 7.41
N ASP A 605 -37.67 -33.47 8.30
CA ASP A 605 -38.04 -33.93 9.63
C ASP A 605 -39.22 -34.90 9.49
N GLN A 606 -38.96 -36.19 9.70
CA GLN A 606 -39.95 -37.27 9.57
C GLN A 606 -40.97 -37.27 10.71
N THR A 607 -40.68 -36.60 11.84
CA THR A 607 -41.63 -36.46 12.96
C THR A 607 -42.79 -35.52 12.61
N THR A 608 -42.51 -34.42 11.89
CA THR A 608 -43.51 -33.40 11.53
C THR A 608 -43.90 -33.39 10.04
N GLY A 609 -43.06 -33.98 9.18
CA GLY A 609 -43.14 -33.81 7.72
C GLY A 609 -42.54 -32.49 7.21
N ASN A 610 -41.94 -31.67 8.07
CA ASN A 610 -41.31 -30.41 7.66
C ASN A 610 -40.11 -30.66 6.73
N LYS A 611 -39.90 -29.76 5.75
CA LYS A 611 -38.85 -29.87 4.74
C LYS A 611 -37.92 -28.67 4.81
N ILE A 612 -36.70 -28.93 5.27
CA ILE A 612 -35.61 -27.96 5.29
C ILE A 612 -34.88 -28.07 3.95
N VAL A 613 -34.77 -26.97 3.21
CA VAL A 613 -34.14 -26.92 1.89
C VAL A 613 -32.92 -26.00 1.94
N VAL A 614 -31.78 -26.51 1.50
CA VAL A 614 -30.50 -25.78 1.41
C VAL A 614 -30.04 -25.76 -0.05
N THR A 615 -29.80 -24.58 -0.60
CA THR A 615 -29.39 -24.36 -2.00
C THR A 615 -27.91 -24.06 -2.09
N ALA A 616 -27.14 -24.93 -2.73
CA ALA A 616 -25.73 -24.71 -3.02
C ALA A 616 -25.54 -24.12 -4.42
N ARG A 617 -24.66 -23.10 -4.54
CA ARG A 617 -24.39 -22.37 -5.77
C ARG A 617 -22.89 -22.20 -6.00
N MET A 618 -22.44 -22.30 -7.24
CA MET A 618 -21.05 -22.06 -7.64
C MET A 618 -20.98 -21.66 -9.11
N THR A 619 -20.05 -20.82 -9.51
CA THR A 619 -19.75 -20.57 -10.93
C THR A 619 -18.38 -21.10 -11.31
N VAL A 620 -18.30 -21.76 -12.46
CA VAL A 620 -17.04 -22.14 -13.10
C VAL A 620 -16.86 -21.20 -14.29
N ALA A 621 -15.88 -20.30 -14.22
CA ALA A 621 -15.53 -19.43 -15.32
C ALA A 621 -14.70 -20.19 -16.38
N PRO A 622 -14.92 -19.96 -17.69
CA PRO A 622 -14.08 -20.56 -18.73
C PRO A 622 -12.64 -20.05 -18.65
N VAL A 623 -11.69 -20.88 -19.10
CA VAL A 623 -10.30 -20.45 -19.21
C VAL A 623 -10.18 -19.31 -20.22
N LYS A 624 -9.62 -18.18 -19.78
CA LYS A 624 -9.41 -16.97 -20.58
C LYS A 624 -7.91 -16.65 -20.64
N HIS A 625 -7.33 -16.79 -21.82
CA HIS A 625 -5.99 -16.35 -22.16
C HIS A 625 -6.04 -14.94 -22.78
N SER A 626 -5.22 -14.00 -22.31
CA SER A 626 -5.22 -12.62 -22.86
C SER A 626 -4.01 -11.80 -22.41
N LEU A 627 -3.24 -11.28 -23.36
CA LEU A 627 -2.12 -10.37 -23.12
C LEU A 627 -2.42 -8.98 -23.68
N SER A 628 -1.89 -7.95 -23.01
CA SER A 628 -1.88 -6.56 -23.48
C SER A 628 -0.49 -5.96 -23.27
N ALA A 629 -0.16 -4.91 -24.01
CA ALA A 629 1.10 -4.18 -23.87
C ALA A 629 0.80 -2.71 -23.58
N SER A 630 1.64 -2.07 -22.76
CA SER A 630 1.51 -0.66 -22.37
C SER A 630 1.58 0.32 -23.55
N VAL A 631 2.13 -0.13 -24.68
CA VAL A 631 2.14 0.58 -25.96
C VAL A 631 1.95 -0.43 -27.10
N SER A 632 1.19 -0.06 -28.12
CA SER A 632 1.06 -0.82 -29.38
C SER A 632 2.17 -0.50 -30.39
N LYS A 633 2.87 0.63 -30.21
CA LYS A 633 3.92 1.13 -31.09
C LYS A 633 5.01 1.85 -30.29
N LEU A 634 6.27 1.68 -30.69
CA LEU A 634 7.45 2.29 -30.08
C LEU A 634 8.28 2.97 -31.16
N GLU A 635 8.36 4.30 -31.17
CA GLU A 635 9.09 5.07 -32.18
C GLU A 635 10.33 5.74 -31.58
N PHE A 636 11.49 5.41 -32.13
CA PHE A 636 12.76 6.02 -31.79
C PHE A 636 13.09 7.13 -32.78
N ALA A 637 13.52 8.29 -32.27
CA ALA A 637 13.86 9.45 -33.08
C ALA A 637 14.92 9.12 -34.15
N ALA A 638 14.80 9.75 -35.32
CA ALA A 638 15.72 9.52 -36.43
C ALA A 638 17.12 10.08 -36.13
N VAL A 639 18.17 9.29 -36.39
CA VAL A 639 19.57 9.64 -36.08
C VAL A 639 20.50 9.47 -37.28
N LYS A 640 21.64 10.15 -37.28
CA LYS A 640 22.65 10.04 -38.36
C LYS A 640 23.45 8.74 -38.23
N LYS A 641 23.88 8.14 -39.35
CA LYS A 641 24.81 6.99 -39.34
C LYS A 641 26.03 7.27 -38.45
N GLY A 642 26.41 6.28 -37.63
CA GLY A 642 27.48 6.43 -36.64
C GLY A 642 27.01 6.98 -35.28
N TYR A 643 25.70 6.94 -35.01
CA TYR A 643 25.10 7.20 -33.70
C TYR A 643 25.67 6.29 -32.61
N GLY A 644 25.70 6.79 -31.36
CA GLY A 644 26.04 6.01 -30.17
C GLY A 644 24.89 5.10 -29.71
N GLN A 645 24.97 4.54 -28.51
CA GLN A 645 23.85 3.79 -27.94
C GLN A 645 22.66 4.73 -27.70
N ILE A 646 21.48 4.34 -28.19
CA ILE A 646 20.20 5.02 -27.91
C ILE A 646 19.67 4.53 -26.56
N GLU A 647 18.99 5.40 -25.82
CA GLU A 647 18.33 5.04 -24.57
C GLU A 647 17.21 4.02 -24.81
N ALA A 648 17.05 3.08 -23.88
CA ALA A 648 16.04 2.04 -23.98
C ALA A 648 14.70 2.53 -23.43
N GLN A 649 13.62 2.30 -24.17
CA GLN A 649 12.26 2.59 -23.76
C GLN A 649 11.59 1.32 -23.24
N GLN A 650 10.65 1.44 -22.29
CA GLN A 650 10.02 0.31 -21.63
C GLN A 650 8.72 -0.11 -22.31
N ILE A 651 8.52 -1.42 -22.45
CA ILE A 651 7.24 -2.06 -22.77
C ILE A 651 6.87 -2.92 -21.56
N THR A 652 5.69 -2.68 -20.97
CA THR A 652 5.13 -3.55 -19.93
C THR A 652 4.03 -4.39 -20.55
N VAL A 653 4.10 -5.71 -20.35
CA VAL A 653 3.09 -6.68 -20.80
C VAL A 653 2.29 -7.15 -19.59
N THR A 654 0.97 -7.10 -19.70
CA THR A 654 0.02 -7.45 -18.64
C THR A 654 -0.82 -8.65 -19.04
N ASN A 655 -1.03 -9.57 -18.10
CA ASN A 655 -1.96 -10.68 -18.25
C ASN A 655 -3.38 -10.24 -17.85
N ASN A 656 -4.27 -10.15 -18.83
CA ASN A 656 -5.70 -9.81 -18.67
C ASN A 656 -6.60 -11.06 -18.75
N GLY A 657 -5.99 -12.24 -18.76
CA GLY A 657 -6.62 -13.53 -18.60
C GLY A 657 -6.99 -13.83 -17.14
N ASN A 658 -7.55 -15.01 -16.90
CA ASN A 658 -7.83 -15.51 -15.55
C ASN A 658 -6.87 -16.63 -15.11
N VAL A 659 -6.05 -17.17 -16.02
CA VAL A 659 -4.98 -18.14 -15.72
C VAL A 659 -3.60 -17.52 -15.90
N ALA A 660 -2.57 -18.09 -15.26
CA ALA A 660 -1.20 -17.61 -15.36
C ALA A 660 -0.60 -17.90 -16.75
N GLU A 661 0.09 -16.91 -17.32
CA GLU A 661 0.70 -16.98 -18.65
C GLU A 661 2.22 -17.06 -18.51
N THR A 662 2.85 -18.12 -19.04
CA THR A 662 4.31 -18.20 -19.15
C THR A 662 4.75 -17.73 -20.52
N LEU A 663 5.38 -16.55 -20.56
CA LEU A 663 5.86 -15.92 -21.78
C LEU A 663 7.16 -16.55 -22.27
N VAL A 664 7.30 -16.65 -23.59
CA VAL A 664 8.59 -16.88 -24.25
C VAL A 664 9.37 -15.55 -24.23
N GLN A 665 10.62 -15.58 -23.77
CA GLN A 665 11.50 -14.40 -23.72
C GLN A 665 11.58 -13.73 -25.12
N PRO A 666 11.05 -12.50 -25.29
CA PRO A 666 11.05 -11.83 -26.58
C PRO A 666 12.46 -11.40 -27.00
N SER A 667 12.69 -11.34 -28.32
CA SER A 667 13.95 -10.89 -28.92
C SER A 667 13.70 -10.17 -30.24
N GLY A 668 14.60 -9.25 -30.61
CA GLY A 668 14.48 -8.45 -31.83
C GLY A 668 15.65 -8.64 -32.80
N GLY A 669 15.38 -8.44 -34.09
CA GLY A 669 16.33 -8.50 -35.20
C GLY A 669 17.20 -7.25 -35.26
N ASN A 670 16.59 -6.08 -35.42
CA ASN A 670 17.25 -4.77 -35.44
C ASN A 670 17.25 -4.09 -34.07
N PHE A 671 16.40 -4.55 -33.15
CA PHE A 671 16.24 -4.03 -31.80
C PHE A 671 16.79 -5.01 -30.76
N GLU A 672 17.45 -4.48 -29.74
CA GLU A 672 17.88 -5.20 -28.56
C GLU A 672 16.76 -5.15 -27.52
N VAL A 673 16.47 -6.30 -26.90
CA VAL A 673 15.40 -6.47 -25.90
C VAL A 673 16.03 -7.07 -24.64
N SER A 674 15.73 -6.49 -23.48
CA SER A 674 16.27 -6.96 -22.19
C SER A 674 15.84 -8.41 -21.92
N GLN A 675 16.79 -9.20 -21.44
CA GLN A 675 16.48 -10.48 -20.79
C GLN A 675 15.86 -10.20 -19.41
N VAL A 676 14.92 -11.05 -18.99
CA VAL A 676 14.38 -11.07 -17.63
C VAL A 676 14.53 -12.49 -17.04
N GLU A 677 14.50 -12.60 -15.71
CA GLU A 677 14.61 -13.89 -15.04
C GLU A 677 13.44 -14.81 -15.41
N ALA A 678 13.70 -16.12 -15.51
CA ALA A 678 12.69 -17.09 -15.98
C ALA A 678 11.42 -17.11 -15.11
N SER A 679 11.54 -16.84 -13.81
CA SER A 679 10.40 -16.71 -12.89
C SER A 679 9.54 -15.46 -13.13
N ALA A 680 10.09 -14.40 -13.73
CA ALA A 680 9.35 -13.19 -14.10
C ALA A 680 8.57 -13.35 -15.42
N LEU A 681 8.86 -14.39 -16.21
CA LEU A 681 8.10 -14.71 -17.43
C LEU A 681 6.76 -15.39 -17.15
N THR A 682 6.56 -15.97 -15.95
CA THR A 682 5.26 -16.53 -15.53
C THR A 682 4.40 -15.45 -14.86
N VAL A 683 3.61 -14.78 -15.68
CA VAL A 683 2.78 -13.64 -15.32
C VAL A 683 1.42 -14.13 -14.80
N GLN A 684 1.20 -13.96 -13.50
CA GLN A 684 -0.09 -14.27 -12.86
C GLN A 684 -1.23 -13.40 -13.40
N PRO A 685 -2.51 -13.80 -13.25
CA PRO A 685 -3.67 -12.99 -13.65
C PRO A 685 -3.63 -11.58 -13.06
N GLY A 686 -3.84 -10.56 -13.88
CA GLY A 686 -3.71 -9.14 -13.50
C GLY A 686 -2.27 -8.66 -13.27
N GLY A 687 -1.28 -9.56 -13.27
CA GLY A 687 0.13 -9.22 -13.14
C GLY A 687 0.76 -8.71 -14.44
N SER A 688 1.97 -8.18 -14.32
CA SER A 688 2.73 -7.63 -15.45
C SER A 688 4.22 -7.97 -15.38
N VAL A 689 4.89 -7.97 -16.53
CA VAL A 689 6.35 -8.00 -16.66
C VAL A 689 6.81 -6.93 -17.65
N SER A 690 7.97 -6.33 -17.41
CA SER A 690 8.50 -5.24 -18.24
C SER A 690 9.79 -5.61 -18.95
N PHE A 691 9.86 -5.28 -20.23
CA PHE A 691 11.05 -5.37 -21.07
C PHE A 691 11.51 -3.95 -21.45
N THR A 692 12.82 -3.72 -21.58
CA THR A 692 13.36 -2.50 -22.19
C THR A 692 13.86 -2.81 -23.60
N VAL A 693 13.56 -1.93 -24.55
CA VAL A 693 13.86 -2.09 -25.98
C VAL A 693 14.67 -0.89 -26.48
N ARG A 694 15.68 -1.12 -27.31
CA ARG A 694 16.43 -0.06 -28.04
C ARG A 694 16.87 -0.52 -29.42
N PRO A 695 17.08 0.37 -30.40
CA PRO A 695 17.79 0.03 -31.63
C PRO A 695 19.21 -0.46 -31.33
N LYS A 696 19.66 -1.51 -32.02
CA LYS A 696 21.06 -1.95 -31.97
C LYS A 696 21.97 -0.85 -32.52
N THR A 697 23.20 -0.75 -32.03
CA THR A 697 24.19 0.22 -32.53
C THR A 697 24.79 -0.21 -33.86
N GLY A 698 25.15 0.75 -34.71
CA GLY A 698 25.90 0.49 -35.95
C GLY A 698 25.05 0.03 -37.13
N LEU A 699 23.72 0.17 -37.07
CA LEU A 699 22.85 -0.04 -38.21
C LEU A 699 23.19 0.93 -39.35
N ASP A 700 22.95 0.47 -40.58
CA ASP A 700 23.23 1.22 -41.79
C ASP A 700 22.11 2.24 -42.11
N VAL A 701 22.27 3.06 -43.15
CA VAL A 701 21.25 4.07 -43.49
C VAL A 701 20.00 3.39 -44.05
N ASN A 702 18.96 3.25 -43.23
CA ASN A 702 17.65 2.75 -43.63
C ASN A 702 16.54 3.21 -42.65
N THR A 703 15.28 3.04 -43.05
CA THR A 703 14.15 2.94 -42.12
C THR A 703 14.06 1.48 -41.63
N TYR A 704 14.05 1.29 -40.32
CA TYR A 704 13.90 0.00 -39.66
C TYR A 704 12.51 -0.08 -39.02
N GLN A 705 11.73 -1.06 -39.45
CA GLN A 705 10.41 -1.40 -38.91
C GLN A 705 10.38 -2.88 -38.60
N GLU A 706 9.84 -3.24 -37.45
CA GLU A 706 9.84 -4.60 -36.93
C GLU A 706 8.66 -4.79 -35.97
N THR A 707 8.02 -5.96 -35.95
CA THR A 707 6.97 -6.27 -34.97
C THR A 707 7.54 -7.18 -33.89
N LEU A 708 7.69 -6.65 -32.67
CA LEU A 708 8.10 -7.44 -31.52
C LEU A 708 6.91 -8.25 -31.02
N LYS A 709 6.92 -9.55 -31.32
CA LYS A 709 5.99 -10.53 -30.75
C LYS A 709 6.38 -10.86 -29.32
N ILE A 710 5.40 -10.88 -28.42
CA ILE A 710 5.53 -11.31 -27.02
C ILE A 710 4.36 -12.25 -26.75
N ALA A 711 4.64 -13.53 -26.49
CA ALA A 711 3.62 -14.58 -26.48
C ALA A 711 3.87 -15.61 -25.38
N SER A 712 2.78 -16.23 -24.90
CA SER A 712 2.79 -17.53 -24.23
C SER A 712 2.50 -18.65 -25.25
N GLN A 713 2.15 -19.85 -24.78
CA GLN A 713 1.61 -20.90 -25.65
C GLN A 713 0.17 -20.64 -26.12
N ALA A 714 -0.56 -19.72 -25.48
CA ALA A 714 -2.01 -19.56 -25.65
C ALA A 714 -2.47 -18.11 -25.96
N ALA A 715 -1.62 -17.11 -25.76
CA ALA A 715 -1.89 -15.72 -26.12
C ALA A 715 -0.65 -15.03 -26.70
N GLU A 716 -0.84 -14.11 -27.66
CA GLU A 716 0.19 -13.24 -28.21
C GLU A 716 -0.25 -11.76 -28.09
N VAL A 717 0.70 -10.88 -27.78
CA VAL A 717 0.61 -9.45 -28.05
C VAL A 717 1.79 -9.02 -28.94
N SER A 718 1.57 -8.04 -29.82
CA SER A 718 2.57 -7.55 -30.76
C SER A 718 2.75 -6.03 -30.61
N VAL A 719 4.00 -5.56 -30.60
CA VAL A 719 4.35 -4.13 -30.53
C VAL A 719 5.16 -3.73 -31.77
N ALA A 720 4.68 -2.72 -32.50
CA ALA A 720 5.35 -2.22 -33.70
C ALA A 720 6.52 -1.29 -33.33
N LEU A 721 7.76 -1.70 -33.64
CA LEU A 721 8.97 -0.92 -33.41
C LEU A 721 9.36 -0.16 -34.69
N ALA A 722 9.68 1.12 -34.55
CA ALA A 722 10.16 1.95 -35.67
C ALA A 722 11.39 2.79 -35.27
N PHE A 723 12.38 2.83 -36.16
CA PHE A 723 13.60 3.62 -36.02
C PHE A 723 14.12 4.02 -37.41
N GLN A 724 14.82 5.14 -37.53
CA GLN A 724 15.42 5.55 -38.81
C GLN A 724 16.85 6.02 -38.63
N VAL A 725 17.75 5.43 -39.42
CA VAL A 725 19.12 5.92 -39.58
C VAL A 725 19.17 6.71 -40.87
N ILE A 726 19.24 8.04 -40.76
CA ILE A 726 19.42 8.93 -41.90
C ILE A 726 20.90 9.05 -42.27
N LYS A 727 21.18 9.45 -43.53
CA LYS A 727 22.55 9.80 -43.94
C LYS A 727 23.09 10.91 -43.04
N GLY A 728 24.39 10.87 -42.75
CA GLY A 728 25.07 12.06 -42.29
C GLY A 728 24.84 13.18 -43.31
N THR A 729 24.71 14.40 -42.80
CA THR A 729 24.42 15.56 -43.65
C THR A 729 25.51 15.73 -44.72
N ALA A 730 25.12 16.25 -45.88
CA ALA A 730 25.97 16.67 -47.00
C ALA A 730 27.28 15.87 -47.24
N THR A 731 27.27 14.87 -48.13
CA THR A 731 28.51 14.15 -48.51
C THR A 731 29.47 15.06 -49.29
N ILE A 732 30.78 15.02 -49.02
CA ILE A 732 31.79 15.80 -49.75
C ILE A 732 32.05 15.25 -51.16
N ASN A 733 32.05 16.16 -52.15
CA ASN A 733 32.25 15.88 -53.57
C ASN A 733 33.56 16.48 -54.11
N LYS A 734 34.09 17.56 -53.52
CA LYS A 734 35.38 18.18 -53.88
C LYS A 734 35.97 19.00 -52.73
N ILE A 735 37.29 19.20 -52.76
CA ILE A 735 37.99 20.25 -52.00
C ILE A 735 38.46 21.30 -53.01
N GLU A 736 38.21 22.58 -52.76
CA GLU A 736 38.64 23.66 -53.67
C GLU A 736 40.09 24.08 -53.35
N THR A 737 40.91 24.19 -54.39
CA THR A 737 42.33 24.57 -54.26
C THR A 737 42.47 26.03 -53.83
N PRO A 738 43.12 26.34 -52.69
CA PRO A 738 43.29 27.73 -52.24
C PRO A 738 44.12 28.59 -53.20
N LYS A 739 43.78 29.87 -53.28
CA LYS A 739 44.52 30.85 -54.10
C LYS A 739 45.96 30.99 -53.61
N ALA A 740 46.92 30.95 -54.54
CA ALA A 740 48.34 31.06 -54.23
C ALA A 740 48.71 32.41 -53.60
N ILE A 741 49.54 32.38 -52.56
CA ILE A 741 50.02 33.56 -51.83
C ILE A 741 51.31 34.03 -52.49
N LYS A 742 51.42 35.33 -52.79
CA LYS A 742 52.56 35.90 -53.55
C LYS A 742 53.15 37.13 -52.89
N GLY A 743 54.45 37.31 -53.05
CA GLY A 743 55.15 38.54 -52.73
C GLY A 743 55.43 38.79 -51.25
N LEU A 744 55.42 37.74 -50.41
CA LEU A 744 55.75 37.85 -48.98
C LEU A 744 57.16 38.40 -48.76
N PRO A 745 57.44 39.15 -47.67
CA PRO A 745 58.77 39.68 -47.38
C PRO A 745 59.84 38.58 -47.17
N ASN A 746 61.08 38.84 -47.62
CA ASN A 746 62.22 37.99 -47.33
C ASN A 746 62.44 37.86 -45.80
N GLY A 747 62.67 36.63 -45.32
CA GLY A 747 62.79 36.35 -43.87
C GLY A 747 61.46 36.26 -43.12
N THR A 748 60.33 36.08 -43.81
CA THR A 748 59.04 35.71 -43.19
C THR A 748 59.22 34.48 -42.29
N LYS A 749 58.59 34.45 -41.12
CA LYS A 749 58.73 33.32 -40.18
C LYS A 749 58.07 32.06 -40.76
N LYS A 750 58.71 30.89 -40.60
CA LYS A 750 58.18 29.58 -41.05
C LYS A 750 57.06 29.09 -40.13
N ASN A 751 55.87 29.71 -40.23
CA ASN A 751 54.62 29.26 -39.60
C ASN A 751 53.40 29.78 -40.38
N ALA A 752 52.26 29.11 -40.23
CA ALA A 752 51.06 29.37 -41.02
C ALA A 752 50.55 30.82 -40.91
N LYS A 753 50.56 31.40 -39.70
CA LYS A 753 50.08 32.77 -39.45
C LYS A 753 50.95 33.83 -40.12
N ALA A 754 52.28 33.68 -40.07
CA ALA A 754 53.21 34.62 -40.70
C ALA A 754 53.23 34.50 -42.24
N MET A 755 52.89 33.32 -42.78
CA MET A 755 52.73 33.11 -44.23
C MET A 755 51.35 33.51 -44.76
N GLY A 756 50.37 33.82 -43.88
CA GLY A 756 49.00 34.14 -44.28
C GLY A 756 48.19 32.94 -44.79
N LEU A 757 48.54 31.71 -44.39
CA LEU A 757 47.80 30.52 -44.81
C LEU A 757 46.37 30.54 -44.23
N PRO A 758 45.33 30.20 -45.02
CA PRO A 758 43.95 30.25 -44.54
C PRO A 758 43.67 29.11 -43.55
N SER A 759 42.92 29.37 -42.49
CA SER A 759 42.53 28.36 -41.49
C SER A 759 41.43 27.40 -41.97
N VAL A 760 40.73 27.77 -43.05
CA VAL A 760 39.67 26.99 -43.69
C VAL A 760 39.89 26.91 -45.20
N VAL A 761 39.33 25.88 -45.83
CA VAL A 761 39.20 25.74 -47.28
C VAL A 761 37.74 25.49 -47.64
N VAL A 762 37.33 25.93 -48.84
CA VAL A 762 36.00 25.63 -49.35
C VAL A 762 35.97 24.17 -49.82
N ILE A 763 34.90 23.47 -49.46
CA ILE A 763 34.57 22.13 -49.94
C ILE A 763 33.22 22.19 -50.68
N GLY A 764 33.10 21.46 -51.79
CA GLY A 764 31.81 21.25 -52.45
C GLY A 764 31.20 19.95 -51.95
N THR A 765 29.94 19.98 -51.56
CA THR A 765 29.19 18.85 -50.99
C THR A 765 27.87 18.64 -51.74
N SER A 766 27.14 17.56 -51.42
CA SER A 766 25.80 17.31 -51.97
C SER A 766 24.75 18.35 -51.54
N SER A 767 25.05 19.23 -50.59
CA SER A 767 24.20 20.35 -50.16
C SER A 767 24.80 21.73 -50.49
N GLY A 768 25.72 21.79 -51.47
CA GLY A 768 26.39 23.02 -51.89
C GLY A 768 27.79 23.22 -51.28
N SER A 769 28.30 24.44 -51.33
CA SER A 769 29.64 24.76 -50.82
C SER A 769 29.64 25.06 -49.33
N MET A 770 30.59 24.48 -48.59
CA MET A 770 30.80 24.71 -47.16
C MET A 770 32.29 24.94 -46.83
N ASN A 771 32.59 25.35 -45.61
CA ASN A 771 33.98 25.54 -45.15
C ASN A 771 34.43 24.33 -44.30
N ALA A 772 35.62 23.80 -44.60
CA ALA A 772 36.29 22.79 -43.80
C ALA A 772 37.59 23.35 -43.21
N SER A 773 37.94 22.95 -41.98
CA SER A 773 39.19 23.38 -41.34
C SER A 773 40.41 22.71 -41.96
N VAL A 774 41.56 23.40 -42.00
CA VAL A 774 42.81 22.85 -42.57
C VAL A 774 44.01 23.04 -41.64
N ALA A 775 44.74 21.94 -41.41
CA ALA A 775 46.01 21.93 -40.70
C ALA A 775 47.17 21.89 -41.71
N TRP A 776 47.94 22.98 -41.79
CA TRP A 776 49.06 23.12 -42.73
C TRP A 776 50.37 22.58 -42.19
N ASP A 777 51.01 21.68 -42.93
CA ASP A 777 52.38 21.22 -42.70
C ASP A 777 53.37 22.26 -43.22
N VAL A 778 53.63 23.25 -42.38
CA VAL A 778 54.58 24.35 -42.65
C VAL A 778 56.02 23.95 -42.29
N GLU A 779 56.23 22.90 -41.49
CA GLU A 779 57.55 22.48 -41.05
C GLU A 779 58.30 21.74 -42.16
N ASN A 780 57.65 20.76 -42.80
CA ASN A 780 58.23 19.98 -43.89
C ASN A 780 58.16 20.67 -45.27
N CYS A 781 57.64 21.89 -45.36
CA CYS A 781 57.65 22.64 -46.62
C CYS A 781 59.08 23.10 -46.98
N GLY A 782 59.39 23.22 -48.27
CA GLY A 782 60.74 23.52 -48.78
C GLY A 782 61.27 24.94 -48.55
N TYR A 783 60.66 25.72 -47.64
CA TYR A 783 61.03 27.10 -47.36
C TYR A 783 62.19 27.23 -46.36
N ASP A 784 63.15 28.09 -46.66
CA ASP A 784 64.23 28.54 -45.79
C ASP A 784 64.12 30.06 -45.51
N PRO A 785 63.77 30.48 -44.28
CA PRO A 785 63.74 31.89 -43.88
C PRO A 785 65.11 32.61 -43.91
N SER A 786 66.23 31.88 -43.95
CA SER A 786 67.58 32.46 -43.94
C SER A 786 68.11 32.81 -45.33
N SER A 787 67.60 32.17 -46.38
CA SER A 787 67.98 32.43 -47.77
C SER A 787 67.57 33.83 -48.24
N THR A 788 68.50 34.52 -48.87
CA THR A 788 68.31 35.84 -49.51
C THR A 788 67.71 35.75 -50.92
N GLN A 789 67.54 34.56 -51.49
CA GLN A 789 66.97 34.37 -52.82
C GLN A 789 65.43 34.37 -52.77
N GLU A 790 64.80 34.63 -53.92
CA GLU A 790 63.36 34.46 -54.07
C GLU A 790 63.01 32.96 -54.02
N GLN A 791 61.93 32.62 -53.31
CA GLN A 791 61.53 31.25 -53.06
C GLN A 791 60.05 31.08 -53.39
N THR A 792 59.73 30.07 -54.22
CA THR A 792 58.36 29.62 -54.46
C THR A 792 58.27 28.14 -54.10
N PHE A 793 57.35 27.81 -53.19
CA PHE A 793 57.23 26.47 -52.61
C PHE A 793 55.76 26.11 -52.39
N THR A 794 55.50 24.83 -52.16
CA THR A 794 54.15 24.31 -51.86
C THR A 794 54.08 23.89 -50.39
N VAL A 795 53.00 24.27 -49.71
CA VAL A 795 52.65 23.78 -48.38
C VAL A 795 51.51 22.76 -48.52
N LYS A 796 51.63 21.62 -47.84
CA LYS A 796 50.58 20.59 -47.79
C LYS A 796 49.64 20.87 -46.62
N GLY A 797 48.34 20.65 -46.79
CA GLY A 797 47.33 20.79 -45.75
C GLY A 797 46.50 19.53 -45.60
N LYS A 798 46.26 19.08 -44.37
CA LYS A 798 45.27 18.04 -44.05
C LYS A 798 43.94 18.71 -43.71
N VAL A 799 42.87 18.30 -44.38
CA VAL A 799 41.53 18.87 -44.18
C VAL A 799 40.80 18.06 -43.11
N LYS A 800 40.16 18.75 -42.16
CA LYS A 800 39.18 18.17 -41.23
C LYS A 800 37.81 18.75 -41.58
N LEU A 801 36.90 17.86 -41.99
CA LEU A 801 35.52 18.16 -42.34
C LEU A 801 34.77 18.79 -41.15
N PRO A 802 33.78 19.67 -41.40
CA PRO A 802 32.88 20.15 -40.36
C PRO A 802 31.96 19.01 -39.89
N GLU A 803 31.26 19.21 -38.76
CA GLU A 803 30.33 18.22 -38.24
C GLU A 803 29.16 17.99 -39.19
N GLY A 804 28.80 16.73 -39.39
CA GLY A 804 27.76 16.35 -40.34
C GLY A 804 28.13 16.68 -41.80
N VAL A 805 29.36 16.35 -42.22
CA VAL A 805 29.78 16.21 -43.62
C VAL A 805 30.52 14.90 -43.78
N ASP A 806 29.90 13.94 -44.47
CA ASP A 806 30.43 12.58 -44.64
C ASP A 806 31.40 12.45 -45.82
N ASN A 807 32.39 11.57 -45.73
CA ASN A 807 33.31 11.23 -46.83
C ASN A 807 32.94 9.92 -47.54
N ASN A 808 31.66 9.68 -47.78
CA ASN A 808 31.16 8.45 -48.42
C ASN A 808 31.73 8.22 -49.84
N ASN A 809 32.24 9.28 -50.49
CA ASN A 809 32.94 9.23 -51.78
C ASN A 809 34.44 8.86 -51.68
N ASN A 810 34.94 8.52 -50.48
CA ASN A 810 36.34 8.13 -50.22
C ASN A 810 37.41 9.13 -50.73
N LEU A 811 37.10 10.43 -50.71
CA LEU A 811 38.02 11.47 -51.18
C LEU A 811 39.23 11.62 -50.25
N THR A 812 40.40 11.88 -50.83
CA THR A 812 41.60 12.16 -50.04
C THR A 812 41.48 13.53 -49.38
N LEU A 813 41.42 13.57 -48.05
CA LEU A 813 41.25 14.79 -47.24
C LEU A 813 42.57 15.60 -47.12
N ALA A 814 43.15 15.94 -48.25
CA ALA A 814 44.37 16.75 -48.36
C ALA A 814 44.22 17.85 -49.41
N THR A 815 44.99 18.92 -49.25
CA THR A 815 45.03 20.07 -50.16
C THR A 815 46.44 20.66 -50.19
N THR A 816 46.70 21.59 -51.12
CA THR A 816 47.99 22.26 -51.25
C THR A 816 47.81 23.73 -51.59
N ILE A 817 48.70 24.57 -51.07
CA ILE A 817 48.77 26.00 -51.40
C ILE A 817 50.20 26.36 -51.83
N GLN A 818 50.31 27.08 -52.94
CA GLN A 818 51.59 27.63 -53.40
C GLN A 818 51.85 28.98 -52.71
N VAL A 819 53.07 29.17 -52.21
CA VAL A 819 53.51 30.37 -51.51
C VAL A 819 54.79 30.88 -52.14
N ASN A 820 54.85 32.19 -52.40
CA ASN A 820 56.01 32.89 -52.92
C ASN A 820 56.49 33.98 -51.95
N VAL A 821 57.78 33.92 -51.62
CA VAL A 821 58.51 34.84 -50.75
C VAL A 821 59.61 35.51 -51.58
N LYS A 822 59.60 36.85 -51.59
CA LYS A 822 60.55 37.68 -52.35
C LYS A 822 62.00 37.43 -51.94
N GLY A 823 62.90 37.64 -52.89
CA GLY A 823 64.32 37.80 -52.62
C GLY A 823 64.59 39.01 -51.72
N TYR A 824 65.77 39.04 -51.11
CA TYR A 824 66.20 40.14 -50.28
C TYR A 824 66.56 41.37 -51.14
N THR A 825 65.98 42.54 -50.81
CA THR A 825 66.39 43.82 -51.40
C THR A 825 67.56 44.41 -50.62
N PRO A 826 68.74 44.64 -51.23
CA PRO A 826 69.89 45.19 -50.53
C PRO A 826 69.69 46.59 -49.96
N LYS A 827 70.30 46.86 -48.80
CA LYS A 827 70.47 48.20 -48.25
C LYS A 827 71.63 48.90 -48.93
N LEU A 828 71.35 49.99 -49.66
CA LEU A 828 72.39 50.81 -50.28
C LEU A 828 72.70 52.02 -49.40
N ALA A 829 73.94 52.16 -48.94
CA ALA A 829 74.41 53.34 -48.24
C ALA A 829 74.59 54.52 -49.20
N SER A 830 74.03 55.68 -48.87
CA SER A 830 74.26 56.92 -49.61
C SER A 830 75.66 57.47 -49.30
N ALA A 831 76.32 58.04 -50.31
CA ALA A 831 77.51 58.85 -50.09
C ALA A 831 77.19 60.08 -49.21
N GLU A 832 75.96 60.60 -49.28
CA GLU A 832 75.51 61.83 -48.63
C GLU A 832 75.46 61.73 -47.10
N ASP A 833 75.45 60.52 -46.54
CA ASP A 833 75.43 60.28 -45.09
C ASP A 833 76.80 60.24 -44.41
N ASN A 834 77.90 60.23 -45.16
CA ASN A 834 79.27 60.27 -44.62
C ASN A 834 79.52 61.55 -43.82
N LYS A 835 80.00 61.42 -42.58
CA LYS A 835 80.14 62.51 -41.62
C LYS A 835 81.56 62.58 -41.05
N VAL A 836 82.02 63.80 -40.78
CA VAL A 836 83.26 64.09 -40.04
C VAL A 836 82.88 64.96 -38.85
N THR A 837 83.26 64.54 -37.65
CA THR A 837 82.84 65.16 -36.38
C THR A 837 84.06 65.45 -35.50
N GLY A 838 83.89 66.23 -34.42
CA GLY A 838 84.96 66.61 -33.48
C GLY A 838 85.82 67.81 -33.91
N ILE A 839 85.86 68.11 -35.21
CA ILE A 839 86.37 69.36 -35.79
C ILE A 839 85.20 70.22 -36.27
N GLU A 840 85.27 71.52 -36.04
CA GLU A 840 84.22 72.49 -36.38
C GLU A 840 84.42 73.04 -37.79
N TYR A 841 83.32 73.23 -38.54
CA TYR A 841 83.34 73.76 -39.90
C TYR A 841 83.62 75.26 -39.88
N ASN A 842 84.69 75.69 -40.57
CA ASN A 842 85.32 77.01 -40.41
C ASN A 842 85.83 77.29 -38.98
N GLY A 843 86.07 76.25 -38.17
CA GLY A 843 86.56 76.38 -36.80
C GLY A 843 87.92 77.09 -36.73
N VAL A 844 88.09 77.97 -35.74
CA VAL A 844 89.31 78.76 -35.54
C VAL A 844 90.13 78.19 -34.39
N TYR A 845 91.33 77.71 -34.72
CA TYR A 845 92.26 77.09 -33.77
C TYR A 845 93.59 77.87 -33.74
N THR A 846 94.55 77.43 -32.91
CA THR A 846 95.87 78.08 -32.76
C THR A 846 97.02 77.14 -33.14
N THR A 847 98.22 77.69 -33.32
CA THR A 847 99.47 76.91 -33.48
C THR A 847 99.85 76.04 -32.27
N GLN A 848 99.11 76.09 -31.16
CA GLN A 848 99.25 75.20 -30.00
C GLN A 848 98.07 74.22 -29.84
N SER A 849 97.03 74.32 -30.68
CA SER A 849 95.83 73.50 -30.56
C SER A 849 96.05 72.07 -31.09
N LYS A 850 95.69 71.07 -30.29
CA LYS A 850 95.53 69.68 -30.71
C LYS A 850 94.10 69.48 -31.24
N ILE A 851 93.92 69.65 -32.55
CA ILE A 851 92.66 69.37 -33.24
C ILE A 851 92.46 67.86 -33.29
N SER A 852 91.23 67.38 -33.12
CA SER A 852 90.88 65.96 -33.25
C SER A 852 89.58 65.81 -34.03
N PHE A 853 89.44 64.71 -34.75
CA PHE A 853 88.20 64.40 -35.47
C PHE A 853 87.93 62.90 -35.50
N THR A 854 86.67 62.54 -35.78
CA THR A 854 86.21 61.17 -36.03
C THR A 854 85.47 61.13 -37.36
N ALA A 855 85.72 60.10 -38.16
CA ALA A 855 85.02 59.85 -39.41
C ALA A 855 83.96 58.76 -39.23
N VAL A 856 82.73 59.03 -39.65
CA VAL A 856 81.59 58.09 -39.57
C VAL A 856 81.10 57.84 -40.98
N GLY A 857 81.28 56.61 -41.46
CA GLY A 857 80.85 56.20 -42.79
C GLY A 857 79.39 55.72 -42.81
N ALA A 858 78.67 56.02 -43.89
CA ALA A 858 77.29 55.60 -44.08
C ALA A 858 77.15 54.07 -44.14
N GLY A 859 76.14 53.50 -43.48
CA GLY A 859 75.89 52.05 -43.47
C GLY A 859 76.87 51.22 -42.63
N MET A 860 77.83 51.84 -41.93
CA MET A 860 78.72 51.12 -41.00
C MET A 860 77.99 50.56 -39.75
N ASP A 861 76.81 51.11 -39.46
CA ASP A 861 75.85 50.71 -38.43
C ASP A 861 75.04 49.45 -38.78
N ASN A 862 75.13 48.96 -40.03
CA ASN A 862 74.47 47.73 -40.47
C ASN A 862 75.14 46.48 -39.85
N ALA A 863 74.80 46.20 -38.58
CA ALA A 863 75.41 45.15 -37.76
C ALA A 863 75.16 43.70 -38.23
N ALA A 864 74.18 43.49 -39.13
CA ALA A 864 73.85 42.20 -39.71
C ALA A 864 73.66 42.33 -41.24
N PRO A 865 74.75 42.56 -41.99
CA PRO A 865 74.67 42.82 -43.42
C PRO A 865 74.37 41.54 -44.22
N ARG A 866 73.75 41.73 -45.38
CA ARG A 866 73.34 40.66 -46.31
C ARG A 866 73.92 40.92 -47.70
N THR A 867 73.95 39.89 -48.54
CA THR A 867 74.57 39.97 -49.87
C THR A 867 74.01 41.12 -50.69
N GLY A 868 74.91 42.00 -51.17
CA GLY A 868 74.58 43.21 -51.92
C GLY A 868 74.45 44.48 -51.07
N ASP A 869 74.38 44.40 -49.73
CA ASP A 869 74.37 45.58 -48.87
C ASP A 869 75.64 46.41 -49.09
N THR A 870 75.54 47.74 -49.05
CA THR A 870 76.70 48.63 -49.19
C THR A 870 76.93 49.50 -47.96
N ARG A 871 78.19 49.89 -47.73
CA ARG A 871 78.62 50.85 -46.70
C ARG A 871 79.79 51.68 -47.20
N TYR A 872 80.03 52.83 -46.62
CA TYR A 872 81.25 53.61 -46.80
C TYR A 872 82.20 53.37 -45.62
N LEU A 873 83.46 53.02 -45.92
CA LEU A 873 84.52 52.80 -44.94
C LEU A 873 85.49 53.99 -44.94
N PRO A 874 85.70 54.72 -43.83
CA PRO A 874 86.72 55.76 -43.75
C PRO A 874 88.12 55.15 -43.84
N VAL A 875 88.87 55.49 -44.89
CA VAL A 875 90.18 54.87 -45.20
C VAL A 875 91.37 55.80 -44.99
N THR A 876 91.29 57.04 -45.45
CA THR A 876 92.41 58.00 -45.40
C THR A 876 91.93 59.41 -45.08
N TRP A 877 92.83 60.22 -44.55
CA TRP A 877 92.61 61.64 -44.32
C TRP A 877 93.86 62.44 -44.68
N ASN A 878 93.69 63.70 -45.07
CA ASN A 878 94.79 64.61 -45.33
C ASN A 878 94.45 66.05 -44.96
N VAL A 879 95.47 66.81 -44.55
CA VAL A 879 95.42 68.29 -44.47
C VAL A 879 96.52 68.87 -45.36
N ILE A 880 97.73 68.34 -45.21
CA ILE A 880 98.86 68.55 -46.12
C ILE A 880 99.31 67.18 -46.65
N ASN A 881 99.87 66.35 -45.77
CA ASN A 881 100.17 64.94 -46.06
C ASN A 881 98.95 64.05 -45.87
N THR A 882 98.89 62.93 -46.58
CA THR A 882 97.87 61.88 -46.43
C THR A 882 98.31 60.83 -45.41
N TYR A 883 97.39 60.41 -44.56
CA TYR A 883 97.55 59.36 -43.57
C TYR A 883 96.35 58.41 -43.60
N ASN A 884 96.57 57.16 -43.20
CA ASN A 884 95.48 56.19 -43.02
C ASN A 884 94.67 56.53 -41.76
N LEU A 885 93.37 56.27 -41.78
CA LEU A 885 92.57 56.22 -40.55
C LEU A 885 92.79 54.87 -39.85
N LYS A 886 92.70 54.85 -38.52
CA LYS A 886 92.77 53.61 -37.75
C LYS A 886 91.40 52.89 -37.77
N PRO A 887 91.32 51.61 -38.13
CA PRO A 887 90.05 50.88 -38.17
C PRO A 887 89.38 50.62 -36.80
N ASP A 888 90.07 50.91 -35.69
CA ASP A 888 89.60 50.73 -34.32
C ASP A 888 88.66 51.85 -33.83
N SER A 889 88.79 53.04 -34.40
CA SER A 889 88.16 54.28 -33.90
C SER A 889 87.77 55.25 -35.00
N TYR A 890 88.35 55.13 -36.20
CA TYR A 890 88.23 56.08 -37.32
C TYR A 890 88.50 57.54 -36.92
N SER A 891 89.30 57.73 -35.85
CA SER A 891 89.65 59.02 -35.28
C SER A 891 91.13 59.34 -35.48
N ALA A 892 91.45 60.63 -35.57
CA ALA A 892 92.82 61.12 -35.55
C ALA A 892 92.93 62.48 -34.86
N SER A 893 94.13 62.79 -34.35
CA SER A 893 94.47 64.11 -33.81
C SER A 893 95.69 64.68 -34.55
N PHE A 894 95.71 65.99 -34.76
CA PHE A 894 96.84 66.71 -35.35
C PHE A 894 96.98 68.12 -34.77
N GLY A 895 98.10 68.77 -35.08
CA GLY A 895 98.37 70.17 -34.74
C GLY A 895 99.15 70.83 -35.88
N MET A 896 99.08 72.16 -35.99
CA MET A 896 99.58 72.89 -37.15
C MET A 896 100.61 73.95 -36.74
N ALA A 897 101.86 73.78 -37.19
CA ALA A 897 102.97 74.67 -36.82
C ALA A 897 103.00 76.02 -37.56
N LYS A 898 102.06 76.28 -38.47
CA LYS A 898 101.93 77.51 -39.25
C LYS A 898 100.49 78.02 -39.22
N SER A 899 100.34 79.34 -39.16
CA SER A 899 99.05 80.02 -39.30
C SER A 899 98.62 80.13 -40.76
N GLY A 900 97.33 79.98 -41.03
CA GLY A 900 96.72 80.01 -42.37
C GLY A 900 95.42 79.21 -42.41
N ASP A 901 94.73 79.27 -43.55
CA ASP A 901 93.52 78.49 -43.80
C ASP A 901 93.87 77.10 -44.36
N TYR A 902 93.14 76.10 -43.87
CA TYR A 902 93.38 74.70 -44.19
C TYR A 902 92.06 73.97 -44.44
N THR A 903 92.14 72.76 -45.00
CA THR A 903 90.97 71.89 -45.16
C THR A 903 91.36 70.47 -44.82
N LEU A 904 90.71 69.91 -43.81
CA LEU A 904 90.72 68.48 -43.56
C LEU A 904 89.90 67.82 -44.66
N LYS A 905 90.52 66.91 -45.41
CA LYS A 905 89.85 66.00 -46.32
C LYS A 905 89.83 64.61 -45.69
N VAL A 906 88.69 63.93 -45.72
CA VAL A 906 88.54 62.54 -45.28
C VAL A 906 87.90 61.75 -46.41
N ASN A 907 88.57 60.67 -46.82
CA ASN A 907 88.13 59.80 -47.90
C ASN A 907 87.47 58.54 -47.34
N PHE A 908 86.29 58.24 -47.87
CA PHE A 908 85.48 57.08 -47.53
C PHE A 908 85.40 56.19 -48.78
N GLN A 909 85.82 54.93 -48.68
CA GLN A 909 85.72 53.97 -49.78
C GLN A 909 84.40 53.21 -49.70
N LEU A 910 83.66 53.09 -50.80
CA LEU A 910 82.49 52.23 -50.87
C LEU A 910 82.91 50.76 -50.70
N GLN A 911 82.16 50.01 -49.92
CA GLN A 911 82.27 48.56 -49.80
C GLN A 911 80.90 47.91 -49.99
N THR A 912 80.90 46.73 -50.60
CA THR A 912 79.70 45.91 -50.85
C THR A 912 79.89 44.56 -50.19
N TYR A 913 78.88 44.07 -49.45
CA TYR A 913 78.94 42.82 -48.71
C TYR A 913 78.63 41.63 -49.62
N ASP A 914 79.52 40.64 -49.69
CA ASP A 914 79.37 39.48 -50.58
C ASP A 914 78.58 38.30 -49.99
N GLY A 915 78.03 38.49 -48.78
CA GLY A 915 77.38 37.44 -47.98
C GLY A 915 78.29 36.87 -46.88
N LYS A 916 79.60 37.15 -46.93
CA LYS A 916 80.56 36.75 -45.88
C LYS A 916 81.50 37.88 -45.45
N ASN A 917 81.92 38.75 -46.36
CA ASN A 917 82.86 39.84 -46.13
C ASN A 917 82.42 41.13 -46.85
N TRP A 918 82.83 42.27 -46.29
CA TRP A 918 82.79 43.55 -46.98
C TRP A 918 83.94 43.66 -47.97
N LYS A 919 83.64 43.72 -49.28
CA LYS A 919 84.63 43.95 -50.35
C LYS A 919 84.64 45.42 -50.73
N SER A 920 85.80 46.04 -50.73
CA SER A 920 85.98 47.41 -51.23
C SER A 920 85.76 47.51 -52.74
N GLU A 921 85.16 48.61 -53.19
CA GLU A 921 85.06 49.01 -54.58
C GLU A 921 86.00 50.18 -54.90
N GLU A 922 86.20 50.47 -56.18
CA GLU A 922 87.00 51.63 -56.65
C GLU A 922 86.21 52.96 -56.62
N LYS A 923 85.15 53.05 -55.80
CA LYS A 923 84.35 54.26 -55.60
C LYS A 923 84.68 54.91 -54.25
N TYR A 924 84.80 56.23 -54.23
CA TYR A 924 85.15 57.01 -53.04
C TYR A 924 84.30 58.27 -52.91
N ASP A 925 84.00 58.66 -51.68
CA ASP A 925 83.52 60.00 -51.29
C ASP A 925 84.63 60.75 -50.51
N THR A 926 84.68 62.07 -50.62
CA THR A 926 85.65 62.93 -49.92
C THR A 926 84.94 64.06 -49.18
N ARG A 927 84.82 63.94 -47.85
CA ARG A 927 84.33 65.04 -47.02
C ARG A 927 85.42 66.04 -46.69
N LYS A 928 85.04 67.31 -46.66
CA LYS A 928 85.93 68.47 -46.57
C LYS A 928 85.47 69.35 -45.43
N VAL A 929 86.31 69.54 -44.42
CA VAL A 929 86.07 70.48 -43.31
C VAL A 929 87.14 71.58 -43.37
N PRO A 930 86.80 72.80 -43.83
CA PRO A 930 87.70 73.96 -43.74
C PRO A 930 87.87 74.39 -42.27
N PHE A 931 89.06 74.89 -41.93
CA PHE A 931 89.38 75.44 -40.61
C PHE A 931 90.58 76.40 -40.71
N THR A 932 90.70 77.33 -39.76
CA THR A 932 91.76 78.36 -39.76
C THR A 932 92.69 78.19 -38.56
N ILE A 933 94.00 78.37 -38.78
CA ILE A 933 95.02 78.38 -37.74
C ILE A 933 95.54 79.80 -37.50
N SER A 934 95.36 80.29 -36.29
CA SER A 934 95.92 81.55 -35.78
C SER A 934 97.24 81.32 -35.04
N LYS A 935 98.06 82.37 -34.86
CA LYS A 935 99.23 82.30 -33.98
C LYS A 935 98.80 82.31 -32.52
N ALA A 936 99.30 81.37 -31.71
CA ALA A 936 99.02 81.37 -30.27
C ALA A 936 99.53 82.66 -29.60
N LYS A 937 98.69 83.29 -28.77
CA LYS A 937 98.99 84.56 -28.11
C LYS A 937 99.81 84.33 -26.84
N VAL A 938 101.13 84.51 -26.93
CA VAL A 938 102.05 84.37 -25.78
C VAL A 938 102.02 85.63 -24.92
N THR A 939 101.50 85.55 -23.69
CA THR A 939 101.42 86.66 -22.72
C THR A 939 102.23 86.41 -21.45
N ALA A 940 103.55 86.27 -21.59
CA ALA A 940 104.54 86.51 -20.53
C ALA A 940 105.94 86.64 -21.14
N PRO A 941 106.67 87.78 -20.96
CA PRO A 941 108.08 87.87 -21.32
C PRO A 941 108.95 87.36 -20.17
N GLY A 942 109.79 86.33 -20.38
CA GLY A 942 110.75 85.92 -19.34
C GLY A 942 111.21 84.47 -19.23
N GLN A 943 110.96 83.60 -20.22
CA GLN A 943 111.69 82.33 -20.32
C GLN A 943 112.16 82.08 -21.75
N ASN A 944 113.48 81.97 -21.92
CA ASN A 944 114.13 81.60 -23.17
C ASN A 944 114.59 80.16 -23.08
N LEU A 945 113.81 79.23 -23.64
CA LEU A 945 114.18 77.83 -23.77
C LEU A 945 113.89 77.33 -25.20
N THR A 946 114.85 77.54 -26.10
CA THR A 946 115.28 76.43 -26.96
C THR A 946 115.91 75.35 -26.07
N PRO A 947 115.54 74.09 -26.26
CA PRO A 947 116.34 73.21 -27.12
C PRO A 947 115.63 72.95 -28.46
N ALA A 948 116.26 73.11 -29.62
CA ALA A 948 117.44 72.41 -30.14
C ALA A 948 117.13 70.95 -30.57
N ALA A 949 117.53 70.60 -31.79
CA ALA A 949 117.10 69.38 -32.46
C ALA A 949 118.01 68.16 -32.19
N ASN A 950 117.43 66.97 -32.36
CA ASN A 950 118.07 65.67 -32.55
C ASN A 950 118.98 65.12 -31.43
N ARG A 951 118.54 64.00 -30.85
CA ARG A 951 119.39 62.80 -30.69
C ARG A 951 118.53 61.53 -30.68
N ARG A 952 118.98 60.48 -31.37
CA ARG A 952 118.54 59.10 -31.10
C ARG A 952 119.37 58.54 -29.96
N ASN A 953 118.75 57.79 -29.05
CA ASN A 953 119.06 56.38 -28.79
C ASN A 953 118.06 55.80 -27.77
N ALA A 954 118.12 54.48 -27.57
CA ALA A 954 117.07 53.68 -26.92
C ALA A 954 117.34 53.40 -25.41
N VAL A 955 116.76 52.30 -24.91
CA VAL A 955 116.81 51.77 -23.53
C VAL A 955 116.04 52.66 -22.50
N LYS A 956 115.28 52.15 -21.52
CA LYS A 956 115.17 50.78 -20.96
C LYS A 956 113.72 50.40 -20.56
N THR A 957 113.51 49.11 -20.34
CA THR A 957 112.24 48.45 -19.92
C THR A 957 111.76 48.88 -18.53
N GLY A 958 110.45 48.80 -18.31
CA GLY A 958 109.81 49.12 -17.01
C GLY A 958 108.37 48.58 -16.89
N ASP A 959 108.09 47.39 -17.43
CA ASP A 959 106.85 46.66 -17.13
C ASP A 959 107.05 45.80 -15.88
N ASP A 960 106.25 46.03 -14.84
CA ASP A 960 106.16 45.17 -13.66
C ASP A 960 104.70 45.16 -13.15
N THR A 961 103.91 44.16 -13.56
CA THR A 961 102.71 43.57 -12.89
C THR A 961 102.06 42.54 -13.85
N PRO A 962 101.66 41.32 -13.42
CA PRO A 962 101.58 40.18 -14.34
C PRO A 962 100.16 39.82 -14.83
N ILE A 963 100.03 39.54 -16.15
CA ILE A 963 98.79 39.01 -16.77
C ILE A 963 98.70 37.46 -16.69
N ALA A 964 99.76 36.79 -16.23
CA ALA A 964 99.85 35.32 -16.19
C ALA A 964 98.73 34.60 -15.40
N GLY A 965 98.06 35.27 -14.46
CA GLY A 965 96.98 34.67 -13.66
C GLY A 965 95.67 34.41 -14.42
N PHE A 966 95.33 35.23 -15.43
CA PHE A 966 94.00 35.20 -16.06
C PHE A 966 93.83 34.12 -17.15
N VAL A 967 94.93 33.63 -17.74
CA VAL A 967 94.87 32.64 -18.83
C VAL A 967 94.41 31.27 -18.32
N ILE A 968 94.80 30.89 -17.09
CA ILE A 968 94.50 29.56 -16.52
C ILE A 968 92.99 29.37 -16.27
N ILE A 969 92.30 30.41 -15.79
CA ILE A 969 90.85 30.35 -15.49
C ILE A 969 90.04 30.11 -16.78
N LEU A 970 90.45 30.73 -17.90
CA LEU A 970 89.81 30.55 -19.20
C LEU A 970 89.94 29.12 -19.75
N VAL A 971 91.08 28.45 -19.53
CA VAL A 971 91.29 27.06 -19.96
C VAL A 971 90.39 26.09 -19.20
N VAL A 972 90.21 26.28 -17.89
CA VAL A 972 89.31 25.43 -17.06
C VAL A 972 87.85 25.57 -17.50
N ALA A 973 87.40 26.79 -17.84
CA ALA A 973 86.04 27.02 -18.33
C ALA A 973 85.75 26.28 -19.65
N VAL A 974 86.70 26.27 -20.59
CA VAL A 974 86.56 25.54 -21.88
C VAL A 974 86.51 24.03 -21.67
N ALA A 975 87.32 23.48 -20.74
CA ALA A 975 87.29 22.05 -20.40
C ALA A 975 85.93 21.60 -19.83
N ALA A 976 85.33 22.42 -18.96
CA ALA A 976 84.00 22.13 -18.39
C ALA A 976 82.90 22.07 -19.47
N ILE A 977 82.91 23.01 -20.43
CA ILE A 977 81.92 23.04 -21.53
C ILE A 977 82.08 21.82 -22.45
N ALA A 978 83.31 21.40 -22.75
CA ALA A 978 83.56 20.20 -23.54
C ALA A 978 83.01 18.92 -22.86
N GLY A 979 83.17 18.79 -21.54
CA GLY A 979 82.64 17.67 -20.76
C GLY A 979 81.12 17.53 -20.84
N VAL A 980 80.38 18.64 -20.74
CA VAL A 980 78.91 18.66 -20.83
C VAL A 980 78.42 18.24 -22.22
N ILE A 981 79.11 18.64 -23.29
CA ILE A 981 78.77 18.29 -24.68
C ILE A 981 78.99 16.79 -24.94
N ILE A 982 80.03 16.18 -24.35
CA ILE A 982 80.29 14.74 -24.46
C ILE A 982 79.26 13.93 -23.65
N TYR A 983 78.89 14.37 -22.44
CA TYR A 983 77.91 13.68 -21.60
C TYR A 983 76.51 13.64 -22.23
N ARG A 984 76.08 14.71 -22.91
CA ARG A 984 74.79 14.80 -23.64
C ARG A 984 74.73 13.99 -24.95
N ARG A 985 75.73 13.17 -25.28
CA ARG A 985 75.73 12.28 -26.45
C ARG A 985 75.73 10.78 -26.13
N LYS A 986 75.41 10.41 -24.87
CA LYS A 986 75.34 8.99 -24.44
C LYS A 986 74.12 8.64 -23.57
N LYS A 987 73.04 9.41 -23.68
CA LYS A 987 71.67 9.03 -23.30
C LYS A 987 70.69 9.72 -24.24
#